data_AF-A0AB34K3M9-F1
#
_entry.id   AF-A0AB34K3M9-F1
#
_cell.length_a   1.000
_cell.length_b   1.000
_cell.length_c   1.000
_cell.angle_alpha   90.00
_cell.angle_beta   90.00
_cell.angle_gamma   90.00
#
_symmetry.space_group_name_H-M   'P 1'
#
loop_
_entity.id
_entity.type
_entity.pdbx_description
1 polymer ?
#
loop_
_entity_poly.entity_id
_entity_poly.type
_entity_poly.pdbx_seq_one_letter_code
_entity_poly.pdbx_strand_id
1 'polypeptide(L)'
;MAGNFTNLSSFNEAPRLFDGRGNNAFHPAWGATGTPLIWSVARPSPRGANLSELLPAARLVSNDLFSQPLPTSAADFGATQTSLNLLFIYFGQFVTSDLVYVETNASEAFPTFLPPDDWARPYLTALPFFRSRHAVVDGRRAPINSNTAFLDAEQIYGNTAERAAALRTFSGGRLKDSPRHGLPFNSAHSNSCGCPVTNPRGLDPSALRFGGGAAANSNLGVYAFHVVFLREHNRQCEALQLLYPSWGDEQLYQRARTRVVALYQHVVMHDFLPKLVGPLRAYSGYDATVDPSIDTFFATAAFRYGHSALAARLKLSGPDGVDEYAPLRATMFTPIDDELLEPALRGLMQSRAQKADLQMVDDLRGFLYSDKGLPGGDMAVDDVQRGRDHDLPLYNEAREAYGLDAVESFEELISDPATRRRMAELFGTISQLDAYVGMLAEQPVPGVMLGRLSSRAIVEQFLRVRDGDRFWFENANADGPELSPEELADVRRSTLGDVIARNTNLSFAEAASPFLLSASECAADGSARSYVIDLDSSPSRRVQWELQGEQIVFTVTLPDDSWIGIGFGATDGAMQGADIMTVHLAGASDAYGGCESDGAVAHAFVCDRSAATWEYQSVPVPLDTDLGGTSDLALLGVQLVDGIAVVQFRRAVGAADPYDKSLDRTVLATFAFGDGGFSYHYDRFAKLNLDLTGNAAAEASSRTERLRLLHAAFLTLAWGFMVPASILVARYGHHTSWFVGAHVALNLFAWVITWLMYFTAREFVVRRNASTHANVGVALLSWSTAHMLYTILGKLLKRNAKRLAARVRAVVYQVPWGVIHRFSGRLLVVGGAVQVFLGAEAYKRVTGEDYIAVAYIWYGVLAALVLGVEMYRRFAIASAEVFILAKTGKRPVFPLSRQWDWHLFLSHVWSTGQDQMAVVKRRLVQLLPGWKFFLDVDNLDDVSRLEAHIDRSASVLFFISAGYFRSANCLREVRRATSTGKNCILLHEIDQNKGGLTLTEAQQECPSDLQESVFHGRQLIPWHRLSAYQMLSLRLVAESALAKSPHAGARLTYKSEISLSAIRAQRLSISLFVSERNAGASEFIDELHSVSKGLTRAESLASCDAFLLYLSRQTFTDSNADELADEVRSVRKVNARIFMVHENDSDRGGCPFANFFQTTPKDLIDGGLFHSLASPVFPTPHRELSLALAIKSLNDKVKLPVLMRTTSSFSHPALERHRENSRDRALSPIRKLHLPSLPAIPRARIVQRWTGGESAHENV
;
A
#
# COMPACT_ATOMS: atom_id res chain seq x y z
N MET A 1 -9.68 -26.57 52.48
CA MET A 1 -9.67 -28.02 52.29
C MET A 1 -8.75 -28.63 53.34
N ALA A 2 -9.30 -29.38 54.30
CA ALA A 2 -8.53 -30.17 55.26
C ALA A 2 -8.77 -31.65 54.93
N GLY A 3 -7.83 -32.25 54.20
CA GLY A 3 -7.81 -33.69 53.89
C GLY A 3 -6.61 -34.33 54.60
N ASN A 4 -6.83 -35.51 55.16
CA ASN A 4 -5.94 -36.25 56.06
C ASN A 4 -4.49 -36.38 55.56
N PHE A 5 -3.56 -35.70 56.22
CA PHE A 5 -2.11 -35.96 56.14
C PHE A 5 -1.73 -36.90 57.29
N THR A 6 -1.65 -38.20 57.04
CA THR A 6 -1.23 -39.18 58.05
C THR A 6 -0.08 -40.04 57.55
N ASN A 7 1.09 -39.85 58.19
CA ASN A 7 2.38 -40.57 58.13
C ASN A 7 3.53 -39.96 57.33
N LEU A 8 4.29 -39.05 57.94
CA LEU A 8 5.64 -38.67 57.50
C LEU A 8 6.54 -38.36 58.73
N SER A 9 7.05 -39.41 59.40
CA SER A 9 7.90 -39.28 60.60
C SER A 9 9.40 -39.50 60.36
N SER A 10 9.87 -39.53 59.11
CA SER A 10 11.30 -39.64 58.79
C SER A 10 11.65 -38.94 57.48
N PHE A 11 11.95 -37.64 57.54
CA PHE A 11 12.63 -36.94 56.43
C PHE A 11 14.13 -36.99 56.72
N ASN A 12 14.88 -37.74 55.91
CA ASN A 12 16.29 -38.05 56.18
C ASN A 12 17.25 -37.51 55.10
N GLU A 13 16.81 -36.57 54.27
CA GLU A 13 17.65 -35.97 53.22
C GLU A 13 18.37 -34.70 53.65
N ALA A 14 19.59 -34.53 53.11
CA ALA A 14 20.30 -33.27 53.18
C ALA A 14 19.67 -32.27 52.19
N PRO A 15 19.24 -31.08 52.64
CA PRO A 15 18.64 -30.08 51.75
C PRO A 15 19.64 -29.58 50.71
N ARG A 16 19.15 -29.10 49.56
CA ARG A 16 19.96 -28.43 48.55
C ARG A 16 20.79 -27.30 49.20
N LEU A 17 22.10 -27.33 49.00
CA LEU A 17 22.99 -26.25 49.41
C LEU A 17 22.69 -24.96 48.64
N PHE A 18 22.77 -23.82 49.32
CA PHE A 18 22.47 -22.51 48.71
C PHE A 18 23.43 -22.16 47.55
N ASP A 19 24.67 -22.65 47.59
CA ASP A 19 25.67 -22.37 46.56
C ASP A 19 25.58 -23.32 45.35
N GLY A 20 24.60 -24.24 45.35
CA GLY A 20 24.37 -25.23 44.30
C GLY A 20 25.35 -26.41 44.29
N ARG A 21 26.37 -26.44 45.16
CA ARG A 21 27.37 -27.52 45.16
C ARG A 21 26.76 -28.86 45.59
N GLY A 22 27.31 -29.95 45.04
CA GLY A 22 26.87 -31.30 45.36
C GLY A 22 25.49 -31.68 44.80
N ASN A 23 24.96 -30.88 43.87
CA ASN A 23 23.79 -31.28 43.08
C ASN A 23 24.10 -32.56 42.28
N ASN A 24 25.15 -32.51 41.46
CA ASN A 24 25.67 -33.68 40.77
C ASN A 24 26.69 -34.43 41.65
N ALA A 25 26.52 -35.74 41.81
CA ALA A 25 27.38 -36.56 42.67
C ALA A 25 28.80 -36.77 42.09
N PHE A 26 28.93 -36.81 40.76
CA PHE A 26 30.22 -37.05 40.08
C PHE A 26 30.96 -35.75 39.77
N HIS A 27 30.21 -34.67 39.56
CA HIS A 27 30.73 -33.34 39.26
C HIS A 27 30.16 -32.29 40.23
N PRO A 28 30.62 -32.25 41.50
CA PRO A 28 29.99 -31.44 42.55
C PRO A 28 29.99 -29.93 42.32
N ALA A 29 30.77 -29.42 41.37
CA ALA A 29 30.83 -28.02 41.01
C ALA A 29 29.86 -27.63 39.88
N TRP A 30 29.31 -28.58 39.12
CA TRP A 30 28.40 -28.25 38.01
C TRP A 30 27.18 -27.48 38.49
N GLY A 31 26.93 -26.34 37.85
CA GLY A 31 25.85 -25.42 38.22
C GLY A 31 26.02 -24.66 39.54
N ALA A 32 27.13 -24.81 40.26
CA ALA A 32 27.39 -24.06 41.48
C ALA A 32 27.74 -22.59 41.21
N THR A 33 27.46 -21.70 42.15
CA THR A 33 27.90 -20.30 42.07
C THR A 33 29.43 -20.18 42.00
N GLY A 34 29.91 -19.14 41.31
CA GLY A 34 31.32 -18.85 41.09
C GLY A 34 31.97 -19.72 40.01
N THR A 35 31.19 -20.48 39.24
CA THR A 35 31.69 -21.28 38.12
C THR A 35 31.66 -20.52 36.80
N PRO A 36 32.59 -20.80 35.87
CA PRO A 36 32.57 -20.19 34.55
C PRO A 36 31.34 -20.62 33.73
N LEU A 37 30.81 -19.71 32.93
CA LEU A 37 29.86 -20.04 31.85
C LEU A 37 30.52 -21.00 30.85
N ILE A 38 29.73 -21.91 30.30
CA ILE A 38 30.19 -22.92 29.36
C ILE A 38 29.78 -22.58 27.92
N TRP A 39 30.22 -23.41 26.97
CA TRP A 39 29.68 -23.46 25.62
C TRP A 39 29.06 -24.85 25.44
N SER A 40 27.73 -24.95 25.40
CA SER A 40 27.03 -26.25 25.24
C SER A 40 27.09 -26.79 23.82
N VAL A 41 27.37 -25.91 22.86
CA VAL A 41 27.63 -26.21 21.45
C VAL A 41 29.11 -26.00 21.11
N ALA A 42 29.52 -26.39 19.90
CA ALA A 42 30.89 -26.22 19.44
C ALA A 42 31.34 -24.76 19.60
N ARG A 43 32.34 -24.53 20.46
CA ARG A 43 32.84 -23.18 20.77
C ARG A 43 33.47 -22.57 19.50
N PRO A 44 32.96 -21.43 19.01
CA PRO A 44 33.50 -20.77 17.83
C PRO A 44 34.97 -20.36 18.02
N SER A 45 35.73 -20.25 16.92
CA SER A 45 37.15 -19.86 16.97
C SER A 45 37.33 -18.51 17.70
N PRO A 46 38.36 -18.35 18.54
CA PRO A 46 38.62 -17.09 19.23
C PRO A 46 38.84 -15.99 18.23
N ARG A 47 38.11 -14.88 18.36
CA ARG A 47 38.36 -13.71 17.54
C ARG A 47 39.40 -12.86 18.27
N GLY A 48 40.51 -12.57 17.59
CA GLY A 48 41.60 -11.77 18.16
C GLY A 48 41.11 -10.42 18.69
N ALA A 49 41.92 -9.76 19.52
CA ALA A 49 41.55 -8.55 20.26
C ALA A 49 41.04 -7.35 19.41
N ASN A 50 41.16 -7.40 18.08
CA ASN A 50 40.84 -6.30 17.17
C ASN A 50 39.41 -6.33 16.61
N LEU A 51 38.56 -7.31 16.94
CA LEU A 51 37.22 -7.40 16.32
C LEU A 51 36.31 -6.22 16.70
N SER A 52 36.43 -5.69 17.91
CA SER A 52 35.72 -4.47 18.32
C SER A 52 36.14 -3.22 17.53
N GLU A 53 37.31 -3.25 16.88
CA GLU A 53 37.77 -2.19 15.97
C GLU A 53 37.25 -2.40 14.54
N LEU A 54 36.89 -3.64 14.18
CA LEU A 54 36.38 -4.01 12.85
C LEU A 54 34.84 -3.94 12.76
N LEU A 55 34.15 -4.02 13.89
CA LEU A 55 32.70 -3.88 13.98
C LEU A 55 32.28 -2.44 14.29
N PRO A 56 31.08 -2.00 13.87
CA PRO A 56 30.57 -0.68 14.20
C PRO A 56 30.49 -0.48 15.72
N ALA A 57 30.73 0.74 16.19
CA ALA A 57 30.59 1.09 17.61
C ALA A 57 29.18 0.70 18.11
N ALA A 58 29.08 0.11 19.30
CA ALA A 58 27.81 -0.41 19.82
C ALA A 58 26.75 0.70 19.93
N ARG A 59 27.17 1.95 20.17
CA ARG A 59 26.26 3.10 20.18
C ARG A 59 25.69 3.43 18.80
N LEU A 60 26.46 3.29 17.73
CA LEU A 60 25.95 3.48 16.36
C LEU A 60 24.92 2.40 16.03
N VAL A 61 25.22 1.14 16.37
CA VAL A 61 24.27 0.03 16.25
C VAL A 61 22.99 0.33 17.02
N SER A 62 23.09 0.81 18.26
CA SER A 62 21.95 1.26 19.05
C SER A 62 21.18 2.35 18.30
N ASN A 63 21.79 3.50 18.00
CA ASN A 63 21.09 4.66 17.41
C ASN A 63 20.37 4.31 16.10
N ASP A 64 21.02 3.56 15.21
CA ASP A 64 20.52 3.30 13.86
C ASP A 64 19.55 2.11 13.79
N LEU A 65 19.74 1.07 14.61
CA LEU A 65 18.86 -0.10 14.57
C LEU A 65 17.81 -0.07 15.67
N PHE A 66 18.20 0.20 16.91
CA PHE A 66 17.37 0.07 18.11
C PHE A 66 16.43 1.25 18.38
N SER A 67 16.45 2.30 17.57
CA SER A 67 15.56 3.45 17.77
C SER A 67 14.09 3.08 17.51
N GLN A 68 13.25 3.29 18.52
CA GLN A 68 11.81 3.18 18.38
C GLN A 68 11.21 4.56 18.11
N PRO A 69 10.57 4.81 16.96
CA PRO A 69 9.87 6.07 16.72
C PRO A 69 8.71 6.24 17.71
N LEU A 70 8.48 7.47 18.18
CA LEU A 70 7.33 7.78 19.03
C LEU A 70 6.03 7.36 18.32
N PRO A 71 5.18 6.54 18.95
CA PRO A 71 3.95 6.05 18.31
C PRO A 71 3.02 7.23 18.03
N THR A 72 2.56 7.32 16.78
CA THR A 72 1.60 8.35 16.32
C THR A 72 0.16 8.04 16.73
N SER A 73 -0.11 6.81 17.17
CA SER A 73 -1.41 6.34 17.68
C SER A 73 -1.26 5.13 18.61
N ALA A 74 -2.29 4.81 19.39
CA ALA A 74 -2.33 3.60 20.24
C ALA A 74 -2.19 2.29 19.43
N ALA A 75 -2.54 2.31 18.15
CA ALA A 75 -2.38 1.18 17.23
C ALA A 75 -0.94 1.04 16.67
N ASP A 76 -0.09 2.06 16.84
CA ASP A 76 1.31 2.06 16.39
C ASP A 76 2.29 1.50 17.45
N PHE A 77 1.81 1.19 18.65
CA PHE A 77 2.59 0.35 19.57
C PHE A 77 2.66 -1.02 18.93
N GLY A 78 3.81 -1.37 18.35
CA GLY A 78 4.06 -2.63 17.67
C GLY A 78 3.66 -3.81 18.54
N ALA A 79 2.41 -4.23 18.45
CA ALA A 79 1.85 -5.31 19.23
C ALA A 79 2.54 -6.60 18.79
N THR A 80 3.05 -7.36 19.76
CA THR A 80 3.40 -8.76 19.54
C THR A 80 2.23 -9.47 18.87
N GLN A 81 2.49 -10.44 17.98
CA GLN A 81 1.44 -11.30 17.41
C GLN A 81 0.78 -12.20 18.48
N THR A 82 1.35 -12.24 19.68
CA THR A 82 0.93 -13.04 20.83
C THR A 82 0.09 -12.22 21.81
N SER A 83 -0.79 -12.86 22.59
CA SER A 83 -1.56 -12.23 23.68
C SER A 83 -0.74 -12.00 24.96
N LEU A 84 0.60 -12.00 24.90
CA LEU A 84 1.47 -11.86 26.06
C LEU A 84 1.45 -10.43 26.63
N ASN A 85 1.32 -10.34 27.96
CA ASN A 85 1.34 -9.07 28.69
C ASN A 85 2.73 -8.71 29.23
N LEU A 86 2.89 -7.51 29.78
CA LEU A 86 4.17 -7.06 30.35
C LEU A 86 4.56 -7.87 31.59
N LEU A 87 3.59 -8.39 32.36
CA LEU A 87 3.90 -9.24 33.50
C LEU A 87 4.75 -10.46 33.09
N PHE A 88 4.46 -11.05 31.93
CA PHE A 88 5.25 -12.12 31.33
C PHE A 88 6.72 -11.74 31.09
N ILE A 89 6.99 -10.52 30.59
CA ILE A 89 8.36 -10.04 30.34
C ILE A 89 9.13 -9.87 31.67
N TYR A 90 8.48 -9.29 32.69
CA TYR A 90 9.10 -9.15 34.01
C TYR A 90 9.30 -10.49 34.70
N PHE A 91 8.43 -11.49 34.46
CA PHE A 91 8.64 -12.83 34.98
C PHE A 91 9.85 -13.49 34.31
N GLY A 92 10.06 -13.30 33.00
CA GLY A 92 11.28 -13.73 32.33
C GLY A 92 12.55 -13.12 32.95
N GLN A 93 12.51 -11.83 33.30
CA GLN A 93 13.62 -11.17 34.02
C GLN A 93 13.82 -11.76 35.42
N PHE A 94 12.73 -12.05 36.15
CA PHE A 94 12.79 -12.73 37.43
C PHE A 94 13.47 -14.10 37.24
N VAL A 95 13.05 -14.93 36.28
CA VAL A 95 13.70 -16.22 35.99
C VAL A 95 15.18 -16.09 35.63
N THR A 96 15.57 -15.10 34.82
CA THR A 96 16.99 -14.82 34.53
C THR A 96 17.79 -14.58 35.81
N SER A 97 17.21 -13.86 36.77
CA SER A 97 17.89 -13.51 38.02
C SER A 97 18.08 -14.67 38.99
N ASP A 98 17.47 -15.83 38.70
CA ASP A 98 17.75 -17.10 39.36
C ASP A 98 18.95 -17.80 38.72
N LEU A 99 18.98 -17.83 37.38
CA LEU A 99 19.91 -18.64 36.62
C LEU A 99 21.30 -17.99 36.44
N VAL A 100 21.36 -16.68 36.26
CA VAL A 100 22.61 -16.03 35.84
C VAL A 100 22.76 -14.60 36.31
N TYR A 101 23.92 -14.33 36.90
CA TYR A 101 24.41 -12.98 37.16
C TYR A 101 25.92 -12.95 36.93
N VAL A 102 26.39 -12.04 36.09
CA VAL A 102 27.82 -11.88 35.80
C VAL A 102 28.26 -10.52 36.29
N GLU A 103 29.11 -10.53 37.32
CA GLU A 103 29.70 -9.31 37.90
C GLU A 103 30.61 -8.59 36.90
N THR A 104 30.66 -7.27 36.98
CA THR A 104 31.62 -6.46 36.22
C THR A 104 32.95 -6.34 36.97
N ASN A 105 34.05 -6.34 36.22
CA ASN A 105 35.37 -6.01 36.72
C ASN A 105 35.64 -4.52 36.48
N ALA A 106 35.45 -3.70 37.52
CA ALA A 106 35.64 -2.25 37.45
C ALA A 106 37.07 -1.81 37.08
N SER A 107 38.07 -2.71 37.15
CA SER A 107 39.45 -2.42 36.74
C SER A 107 39.71 -2.64 35.24
N GLU A 108 38.79 -3.27 34.51
CA GLU A 108 38.93 -3.55 33.08
C GLU A 108 37.93 -2.73 32.26
N ALA A 109 38.29 -1.49 31.94
CA ALA A 109 37.49 -0.63 31.08
C ALA A 109 37.48 -1.14 29.64
N PHE A 110 36.30 -1.14 29.01
CA PHE A 110 36.08 -1.48 27.61
C PHE A 110 34.99 -0.56 27.00
N PRO A 111 35.24 0.76 26.98
CA PRO A 111 34.24 1.75 26.61
C PRO A 111 33.85 1.64 25.12
N THR A 112 32.63 2.09 24.78
CA THR A 112 32.23 2.31 23.38
C THR A 112 32.30 3.80 23.04
N PHE A 113 32.80 4.13 21.85
CA PHE A 113 32.82 5.50 21.35
C PHE A 113 31.40 6.01 21.07
N LEU A 114 31.19 7.30 21.30
CA LEU A 114 29.97 8.04 20.98
C LEU A 114 30.18 8.86 19.70
N PRO A 115 29.19 8.96 18.80
CA PRO A 115 29.26 9.91 17.70
C PRO A 115 29.19 11.36 18.23
N PRO A 116 29.84 12.34 17.56
CA PRO A 116 29.85 13.74 18.01
C PRO A 116 28.46 14.39 18.12
N ASP A 117 27.48 13.88 17.38
CA ASP A 117 26.09 14.32 17.34
C ASP A 117 25.14 13.39 18.12
N ASP A 118 25.66 12.63 19.10
CA ASP A 118 24.82 11.74 19.92
C ASP A 118 23.66 12.50 20.58
N TRP A 119 22.44 12.08 20.27
CA TRP A 119 21.22 12.78 20.67
C TRP A 119 21.03 12.88 22.19
N ALA A 120 21.52 11.89 22.93
CA ALA A 120 21.38 11.85 24.39
C ALA A 120 22.56 12.53 25.07
N ARG A 121 23.77 12.41 24.51
CA ARG A 121 25.03 12.76 25.19
C ARG A 121 26.00 13.51 24.27
N PRO A 122 25.63 14.67 23.71
CA PRO A 122 26.47 15.39 22.75
C PRO A 122 27.78 15.95 23.35
N TYR A 123 27.92 15.90 24.68
CA TYR A 123 29.09 16.38 25.42
C TYR A 123 30.09 15.27 25.81
N LEU A 124 29.76 14.00 25.55
CA LEU A 124 30.62 12.86 25.88
C LEU A 124 31.21 12.25 24.61
N THR A 125 32.45 11.76 24.71
CA THR A 125 33.15 11.09 23.60
C THR A 125 33.04 9.57 23.63
N ALA A 126 32.71 9.00 24.80
CA ALA A 126 32.54 7.56 24.99
C ALA A 126 31.58 7.28 26.15
N LEU A 127 30.92 6.12 26.10
CA LEU A 127 30.17 5.56 27.22
C LEU A 127 31.06 4.64 28.06
N PRO A 128 31.04 4.77 29.40
CA PRO A 128 31.76 3.85 30.27
C PRO A 128 31.15 2.46 30.19
N PHE A 129 31.99 1.46 30.01
CA PHE A 129 31.62 0.04 30.06
C PHE A 129 32.80 -0.73 30.65
N PHE A 130 32.51 -1.73 31.47
CA PHE A 130 33.51 -2.55 32.15
C PHE A 130 33.33 -4.02 31.78
N ARG A 131 34.43 -4.70 31.47
CA ARG A 131 34.44 -6.13 31.14
C ARG A 131 33.93 -6.95 32.32
N SER A 132 33.38 -8.12 32.03
CA SER A 132 32.91 -9.04 33.05
C SER A 132 34.07 -9.65 33.82
N ARG A 133 33.80 -9.97 35.09
CA ARG A 133 34.64 -10.88 35.85
C ARG A 133 34.67 -12.23 35.13
N HIS A 134 35.86 -12.76 34.94
CA HIS A 134 36.07 -13.96 34.13
C HIS A 134 37.16 -14.85 34.74
N ALA A 135 37.09 -16.13 34.43
CA ALA A 135 38.17 -17.09 34.56
C ALA A 135 38.87 -17.29 33.21
N VAL A 136 39.96 -18.06 33.22
CA VAL A 136 40.60 -18.57 32.01
C VAL A 136 40.36 -20.06 31.93
N VAL A 137 39.62 -20.50 30.90
CA VAL A 137 39.30 -21.90 30.61
C VAL A 137 39.80 -22.20 29.20
N ASP A 138 40.66 -23.21 29.07
CA ASP A 138 41.33 -23.60 27.82
C ASP A 138 42.03 -22.43 27.11
N GLY A 139 42.72 -21.59 27.89
CA GLY A 139 43.46 -20.42 27.38
C GLY A 139 42.56 -19.27 26.90
N ARG A 140 41.25 -19.33 27.12
CA ARG A 140 40.29 -18.28 26.73
C ARG A 140 39.54 -17.74 27.94
N ARG A 141 39.12 -16.47 27.87
CA ARG A 141 38.27 -15.86 28.89
C ARG A 141 36.90 -16.57 28.91
N ALA A 142 36.41 -16.84 30.11
CA ALA A 142 35.10 -17.41 30.36
C ALA A 142 34.44 -16.62 31.50
N PRO A 143 33.33 -15.90 31.27
CA PRO A 143 32.66 -15.13 32.31
C PRO A 143 32.26 -16.01 33.48
N ILE A 144 32.30 -15.47 34.71
CA ILE A 144 31.93 -16.22 35.91
C ILE A 144 30.47 -15.94 36.24
N ASN A 145 29.68 -17.00 36.44
CA ASN A 145 28.33 -16.88 36.99
C ASN A 145 28.41 -16.76 38.52
N SER A 146 27.90 -15.66 39.07
CA SER A 146 27.76 -15.44 40.51
C SER A 146 26.46 -16.03 41.08
N ASN A 147 25.58 -16.57 40.24
CA ASN A 147 24.38 -17.30 40.64
C ASN A 147 24.58 -18.82 40.49
N THR A 148 23.68 -19.60 41.08
CA THR A 148 23.55 -21.02 40.71
C THR A 148 22.95 -21.15 39.30
N ALA A 149 23.19 -22.26 38.61
CA ALA A 149 22.60 -22.53 37.30
C ALA A 149 21.20 -23.15 37.39
N PHE A 150 20.67 -23.36 38.60
CA PHE A 150 19.45 -24.14 38.82
C PHE A 150 18.23 -23.22 38.91
N LEU A 151 17.05 -23.78 38.65
CA LEU A 151 15.78 -23.16 39.00
C LEU A 151 15.46 -23.47 40.47
N ASP A 152 16.20 -22.87 41.40
CA ASP A 152 16.12 -23.16 42.83
C ASP A 152 15.67 -21.98 43.69
N ALA A 153 15.15 -20.93 43.04
CA ALA A 153 14.63 -19.73 43.67
C ALA A 153 15.66 -19.06 44.60
N GLU A 154 16.94 -19.04 44.23
CA GLU A 154 17.98 -18.26 44.91
C GLU A 154 17.62 -16.77 45.00
N GLN A 155 16.84 -16.26 44.06
CA GLN A 155 16.29 -14.91 44.12
C GLN A 155 15.40 -14.66 45.36
N ILE A 156 14.82 -15.72 45.94
CA ILE A 156 14.05 -15.67 47.19
C ILE A 156 14.91 -16.03 48.40
N TYR A 157 15.72 -17.08 48.28
CA TYR A 157 16.41 -17.68 49.42
C TYR A 157 17.88 -17.27 49.59
N GLY A 158 18.47 -16.63 48.59
CA GLY A 158 19.90 -16.35 48.49
C GLY A 158 20.73 -17.55 48.04
N ASN A 159 21.94 -17.29 47.57
CA ASN A 159 22.90 -18.28 47.10
C ASN A 159 24.08 -18.51 48.05
N THR A 160 24.02 -17.93 49.25
CA THR A 160 24.95 -18.19 50.35
C THR A 160 24.20 -18.43 51.65
N ALA A 161 24.80 -19.18 52.57
CA ALA A 161 24.23 -19.43 53.89
C ALA A 161 24.06 -18.12 54.69
N GLU A 162 24.99 -17.18 54.53
CA GLU A 162 24.96 -15.87 55.18
C GLU A 162 23.78 -15.03 54.69
N ARG A 163 23.52 -15.01 53.37
CA ARG A 163 22.38 -14.28 52.80
C ARG A 163 21.06 -14.92 53.19
N ALA A 164 20.97 -16.25 53.14
CA ALA A 164 19.80 -16.99 53.60
C ALA A 164 19.49 -16.71 55.08
N ALA A 165 20.51 -16.73 55.94
CA ALA A 165 20.38 -16.38 57.36
C ALA A 165 19.91 -14.92 57.55
N ALA A 166 20.45 -13.98 56.77
CA ALA A 166 20.03 -12.58 56.83
C ALA A 166 18.55 -12.39 56.46
N LEU A 167 18.00 -13.24 55.58
CA LEU A 167 16.59 -13.21 55.14
C LEU A 167 15.63 -13.92 56.09
N ARG A 168 16.10 -14.76 57.02
CA ARG A 168 15.26 -15.55 57.92
C ARG A 168 14.96 -14.85 59.24
N THR A 169 13.77 -15.12 59.79
CA THR A 169 13.41 -14.73 61.17
C THR A 169 13.97 -15.69 62.21
N PHE A 170 14.29 -16.93 61.81
CA PHE A 170 14.59 -18.07 62.69
C PHE A 170 13.46 -18.35 63.69
N SER A 171 12.24 -18.01 63.32
CA SER A 171 11.03 -18.34 64.06
C SER A 171 9.90 -18.75 63.12
N GLY A 172 9.29 -19.91 63.40
CA GLY A 172 8.18 -20.46 62.61
C GLY A 172 8.56 -20.83 61.17
N GLY A 173 9.85 -20.95 60.86
CA GLY A 173 10.39 -21.23 59.53
C GLY A 173 10.31 -20.04 58.56
N ARG A 174 10.02 -18.82 59.01
CA ARG A 174 9.64 -17.69 58.15
C ARG A 174 10.82 -16.89 57.58
N LEU A 175 10.57 -16.26 56.44
CA LEU A 175 11.35 -15.15 55.90
C LEU A 175 10.91 -13.82 56.53
N LYS A 176 11.86 -12.90 56.72
CA LYS A 176 11.63 -11.53 57.17
C LYS A 176 10.88 -10.75 56.10
N ASP A 177 9.91 -9.96 56.52
CA ASP A 177 9.16 -9.03 55.69
C ASP A 177 9.14 -7.62 56.30
N SER A 178 8.73 -6.63 55.50
CA SER A 178 8.46 -5.28 55.98
C SER A 178 7.17 -5.25 56.82
N PRO A 179 6.88 -4.17 57.58
CA PRO A 179 5.58 -4.00 58.26
C PRO A 179 4.36 -4.08 57.34
N ARG A 180 4.54 -3.89 56.02
CA ARG A 180 3.50 -4.03 54.99
C ARG A 180 3.61 -5.36 54.23
N HIS A 181 4.31 -6.34 54.80
CA HIS A 181 4.54 -7.66 54.23
C HIS A 181 5.22 -7.63 52.85
N GLY A 182 6.07 -6.63 52.60
CA GLY A 182 6.97 -6.56 51.44
C GLY A 182 8.37 -7.09 51.76
N LEU A 183 9.35 -6.87 50.89
CA LEU A 183 10.74 -7.21 51.21
C LEU A 183 11.27 -6.32 52.36
N PRO A 184 12.12 -6.85 53.25
CA PRO A 184 12.75 -6.06 54.29
C PRO A 184 13.64 -4.97 53.68
N PHE A 185 13.84 -3.87 54.40
CA PHE A 185 14.83 -2.85 54.01
C PHE A 185 16.25 -3.38 54.21
N ASN A 186 17.16 -2.92 53.36
CA ASN A 186 18.57 -3.18 53.54
C ASN A 186 19.08 -2.48 54.80
N SER A 187 19.75 -3.24 55.67
CA SER A 187 20.16 -2.87 57.01
C SER A 187 21.69 -2.92 57.16
N ALA A 188 22.21 -2.39 58.27
CA ALA A 188 23.63 -2.51 58.59
C ALA A 188 24.09 -3.99 58.68
N HIS A 189 23.21 -4.90 59.12
CA HIS A 189 23.50 -6.32 59.23
C HIS A 189 23.57 -7.03 57.86
N SER A 190 22.69 -6.69 56.92
CA SER A 190 22.75 -7.23 55.56
C SER A 190 23.93 -6.66 54.77
N ASN A 191 24.32 -5.42 55.03
CA ASN A 191 25.53 -4.84 54.44
C ASN A 191 26.82 -5.52 54.98
N SER A 192 26.85 -5.89 56.27
CA SER A 192 28.03 -6.52 56.88
C SER A 192 28.18 -8.02 56.57
N CYS A 193 27.13 -8.70 56.08
CA CYS A 193 27.22 -10.10 55.61
C CYS A 193 27.89 -10.25 54.24
N GLY A 194 28.31 -9.16 53.59
CA GLY A 194 28.87 -9.21 52.25
C GLY A 194 27.84 -9.57 51.18
N CYS A 195 26.57 -9.22 51.40
CA CYS A 195 25.44 -9.57 50.55
C CYS A 195 24.95 -8.33 49.76
N PRO A 196 25.65 -7.90 48.69
CA PRO A 196 25.32 -6.64 48.02
C PRO A 196 23.94 -6.68 47.36
N VAL A 197 23.34 -5.49 47.30
CA VAL A 197 22.15 -5.18 46.49
C VAL A 197 22.60 -4.30 45.33
N THR A 198 22.11 -4.59 44.13
CA THR A 198 22.43 -3.83 42.93
C THR A 198 21.94 -2.37 43.07
N ASN A 199 22.88 -1.42 43.04
CA ASN A 199 22.62 0.00 43.23
C ASN A 199 23.33 0.88 42.18
N PRO A 200 23.00 0.75 40.89
CA PRO A 200 23.68 1.46 39.81
C PRO A 200 23.42 2.97 39.84
N ARG A 201 22.36 3.42 40.55
CA ARG A 201 22.04 4.85 40.74
C ARG A 201 22.76 5.49 41.91
N GLY A 202 23.54 4.73 42.69
CA GLY A 202 24.27 5.25 43.85
C GLY A 202 23.35 5.82 44.94
N LEU A 203 22.15 5.23 45.10
CA LEU A 203 21.19 5.62 46.13
C LEU A 203 21.71 5.28 47.53
N ASP A 204 21.12 5.87 48.56
CA ASP A 204 21.35 5.42 49.94
C ASP A 204 20.99 3.93 50.06
N PRO A 205 21.94 3.05 50.41
CA PRO A 205 21.67 1.62 50.52
C PRO A 205 20.52 1.29 51.47
N SER A 206 20.26 2.10 52.50
CA SER A 206 19.17 1.88 53.47
C SER A 206 17.77 2.12 52.91
N ALA A 207 17.67 2.86 51.80
CA ALA A 207 16.42 3.08 51.08
C ALA A 207 16.05 1.92 50.14
N LEU A 208 16.95 0.95 49.94
CA LEU A 208 16.75 -0.19 49.05
C LEU A 208 16.19 -1.40 49.81
N ARG A 209 15.50 -2.27 49.08
CA ARG A 209 14.95 -3.52 49.60
C ARG A 209 16.01 -4.64 49.57
N PHE A 210 15.91 -5.57 50.50
CA PHE A 210 16.83 -6.70 50.62
C PHE A 210 16.10 -8.01 50.29
N GLY A 211 16.49 -8.66 49.20
CA GLY A 211 15.96 -9.96 48.75
C GLY A 211 17.06 -11.01 48.59
N GLY A 212 16.67 -12.23 48.19
CA GLY A 212 17.60 -13.34 47.90
C GLY A 212 18.60 -13.02 46.79
N GLY A 213 18.13 -12.40 45.71
CA GLY A 213 18.99 -11.96 44.60
C GLY A 213 19.47 -10.51 44.75
N ALA A 214 20.59 -10.18 44.11
CA ALA A 214 21.09 -8.80 44.05
C ALA A 214 20.15 -7.86 43.26
N ALA A 215 19.35 -8.41 42.35
CA ALA A 215 18.51 -7.69 41.39
C ALA A 215 17.09 -7.32 41.91
N ALA A 216 16.79 -7.53 43.19
CA ALA A 216 15.43 -7.33 43.74
C ALA A 216 14.85 -5.91 43.59
N ASN A 217 15.72 -4.91 43.39
CA ASN A 217 15.33 -3.50 43.20
C ASN A 217 15.40 -3.06 41.73
N SER A 218 15.52 -3.98 40.77
CA SER A 218 15.72 -3.61 39.36
C SER A 218 14.53 -2.84 38.81
N ASN A 219 13.32 -3.28 39.14
CA ASN A 219 12.05 -2.62 38.82
C ASN A 219 10.91 -3.20 39.65
N LEU A 220 9.76 -2.53 39.58
CA LEU A 220 8.55 -2.90 40.33
C LEU A 220 7.97 -4.28 39.94
N GLY A 221 8.11 -4.71 38.67
CA GLY A 221 7.62 -6.03 38.23
C GLY A 221 8.42 -7.18 38.84
N VAL A 222 9.75 -7.11 38.79
CA VAL A 222 10.65 -8.09 39.44
C VAL A 222 10.43 -8.08 40.96
N TYR A 223 10.35 -6.90 41.56
CA TYR A 223 10.04 -6.75 42.98
C TYR A 223 8.74 -7.46 43.38
N ALA A 224 7.70 -7.33 42.56
CA ALA A 224 6.41 -7.95 42.83
C ALA A 224 6.52 -9.48 42.96
N PHE A 225 7.29 -10.13 42.08
CA PHE A 225 7.51 -11.58 42.17
C PHE A 225 8.31 -11.97 43.42
N HIS A 226 9.33 -11.20 43.79
CA HIS A 226 10.02 -11.45 45.06
C HIS A 226 9.06 -11.44 46.26
N VAL A 227 8.16 -10.46 46.32
CA VAL A 227 7.19 -10.35 47.41
C VAL A 227 6.16 -11.48 47.36
N VAL A 228 5.61 -11.79 46.18
CA VAL A 228 4.60 -12.86 46.02
C VAL A 228 5.16 -14.22 46.45
N PHE A 229 6.38 -14.58 46.05
CA PHE A 229 6.99 -15.85 46.45
C PHE A 229 7.48 -15.85 47.91
N LEU A 230 7.91 -14.71 48.45
CA LEU A 230 8.19 -14.58 49.88
C LEU A 230 6.92 -14.84 50.72
N ARG A 231 5.81 -14.23 50.33
CA ARG A 231 4.52 -14.42 51.00
C ARG A 231 4.05 -15.87 50.88
N GLU A 232 4.22 -16.48 49.71
CA GLU A 232 3.88 -17.89 49.52
C GLU A 232 4.72 -18.80 50.43
N HIS A 233 6.01 -18.53 50.60
CA HIS A 233 6.84 -19.25 51.58
C HIS A 233 6.30 -19.12 53.00
N ASN A 234 6.03 -17.89 53.46
CA ASN A 234 5.53 -17.65 54.80
C ASN A 234 4.15 -18.30 55.03
N ARG A 235 3.26 -18.26 54.02
CA ARG A 235 1.95 -18.93 54.04
C ARG A 235 2.10 -20.46 54.15
N GLN A 236 3.06 -21.04 53.44
CA GLN A 236 3.36 -22.48 53.51
C GLN A 236 3.93 -22.86 54.89
N CYS A 237 4.79 -22.04 55.49
CA CYS A 237 5.28 -22.25 56.86
C CYS A 237 4.13 -22.28 57.87
N GLU A 238 3.19 -21.34 57.77
CA GLU A 238 1.99 -21.31 58.64
C GLU A 238 1.12 -22.56 58.46
N ALA A 239 0.86 -22.96 57.21
CA ALA A 239 0.09 -24.18 56.93
C ALA A 239 0.79 -25.45 57.45
N LEU A 240 2.11 -25.55 57.25
CA LEU A 240 2.91 -26.67 57.75
C LEU A 240 2.96 -26.72 59.27
N GLN A 241 3.04 -25.58 59.95
CA GLN A 241 3.03 -25.51 61.41
C GLN A 241 1.70 -26.03 61.99
N LEU A 242 0.57 -25.81 61.30
CA LEU A 242 -0.73 -26.34 61.68
C LEU A 242 -0.84 -27.86 61.46
N LEU A 243 -0.27 -28.35 60.35
CA LEU A 243 -0.27 -29.79 60.02
C LEU A 243 0.72 -30.59 60.88
N TYR A 244 1.86 -29.97 61.23
CA TYR A 244 2.94 -30.59 61.99
C TYR A 244 3.34 -29.71 63.19
N PRO A 245 2.51 -29.65 64.25
CA PRO A 245 2.76 -28.77 65.40
C PRO A 245 4.08 -29.02 66.15
N SER A 246 4.67 -30.21 65.98
CA SER A 246 5.93 -30.60 66.63
C SER A 246 7.20 -30.22 65.84
N TRP A 247 7.06 -29.71 64.61
CA TRP A 247 8.22 -29.33 63.79
C TRP A 247 8.84 -28.02 64.30
N GLY A 248 10.18 -27.97 64.29
CA GLY A 248 10.95 -26.77 64.60
C GLY A 248 11.15 -25.84 63.41
N ASP A 249 11.76 -24.67 63.65
CA ASP A 249 12.00 -23.63 62.64
C ASP A 249 12.66 -24.16 61.35
N GLU A 250 13.76 -24.90 61.50
CA GLU A 250 14.53 -25.39 60.35
C GLU A 250 13.73 -26.39 59.49
N GLN A 251 12.95 -27.27 60.13
CA GLN A 251 12.12 -28.25 59.42
C GLN A 251 11.02 -27.55 58.61
N LEU A 252 10.36 -26.55 59.20
CA LEU A 252 9.35 -25.74 58.53
C LEU A 252 9.95 -24.96 57.35
N TYR A 253 11.08 -24.29 57.58
CA TYR A 253 11.78 -23.50 56.56
C TYR A 253 12.18 -24.37 55.36
N GLN A 254 12.87 -25.50 55.59
CA GLN A 254 13.33 -26.35 54.49
C GLN A 254 12.17 -27.01 53.74
N ARG A 255 11.09 -27.39 54.43
CA ARG A 255 9.92 -27.97 53.76
C ARG A 255 9.17 -26.93 52.93
N ALA A 256 8.94 -25.73 53.47
CA ALA A 256 8.32 -24.64 52.73
C ALA A 256 9.18 -24.22 51.54
N ARG A 257 10.52 -24.11 51.72
CA ARG A 257 11.47 -23.87 50.63
C ARG A 257 11.34 -24.92 49.53
N THR A 258 11.36 -26.21 49.87
CA THR A 258 11.24 -27.31 48.90
C THR A 258 9.93 -27.23 48.10
N ARG A 259 8.79 -26.98 48.77
CA ARG A 259 7.48 -26.84 48.09
C ARG A 259 7.42 -25.61 47.18
N VAL A 260 7.95 -24.48 47.63
CA VAL A 260 7.96 -23.24 46.83
C VAL A 260 8.92 -23.35 45.64
N VAL A 261 10.08 -24.00 45.80
CA VAL A 261 10.99 -24.28 44.68
C VAL A 261 10.31 -25.18 43.66
N ALA A 262 9.63 -26.25 44.09
CA ALA A 262 8.88 -27.11 43.19
C ALA A 262 7.77 -26.37 42.43
N LEU A 263 7.02 -25.52 43.12
CA LEU A 263 6.01 -24.65 42.53
C LEU A 263 6.61 -23.67 41.51
N TYR A 264 7.73 -23.04 41.85
CA TYR A 264 8.44 -22.13 40.94
C TYR A 264 8.95 -22.87 39.70
N GLN A 265 9.62 -24.02 39.87
CA GLN A 265 10.05 -24.89 38.76
C GLN A 265 8.89 -25.28 37.84
N HIS A 266 7.75 -25.67 38.45
CA HIS A 266 6.55 -26.02 37.71
C HIS A 266 6.03 -24.84 36.87
N VAL A 267 5.86 -23.66 37.48
CA VAL A 267 5.44 -22.43 36.77
C VAL A 267 6.40 -22.09 35.63
N VAL A 268 7.71 -22.13 35.88
CA VAL A 268 8.70 -21.78 34.85
C VAL A 268 8.63 -22.74 33.67
N MET A 269 8.62 -24.06 33.90
CA MET A 269 8.75 -25.05 32.82
C MET A 269 7.42 -25.44 32.15
N HIS A 270 6.29 -25.35 32.85
CA HIS A 270 4.99 -25.79 32.32
C HIS A 270 4.02 -24.65 31.98
N ASP A 271 4.27 -23.43 32.48
CA ASP A 271 3.39 -22.28 32.21
C ASP A 271 4.12 -21.19 31.39
N PHE A 272 5.25 -20.68 31.89
CA PHE A 272 6.01 -19.59 31.27
C PHE A 272 6.75 -20.03 29.99
N LEU A 273 7.64 -21.03 30.10
CA LEU A 273 8.55 -21.38 29.01
C LEU A 273 7.81 -21.86 27.74
N PRO A 274 6.75 -22.69 27.82
CA PRO A 274 6.01 -23.09 26.64
C PRO A 274 5.35 -21.92 25.89
N LYS A 275 4.98 -20.84 26.58
CA LYS A 275 4.48 -19.60 25.95
C LYS A 275 5.59 -18.80 25.26
N LEU A 276 6.84 -18.94 25.71
CA LEU A 276 7.98 -18.25 25.13
C LEU A 276 8.51 -18.93 23.86
N VAL A 277 8.64 -20.26 23.89
CA VAL A 277 9.38 -21.03 22.88
C VAL A 277 8.61 -22.21 22.28
N GLY A 278 7.36 -22.44 22.71
CA GLY A 278 6.51 -23.53 22.25
C GLY A 278 6.65 -24.81 23.10
N PRO A 279 5.96 -25.89 22.71
CA PRO A 279 5.92 -27.13 23.49
C PRO A 279 7.31 -27.72 23.75
N LEU A 280 7.53 -28.19 24.97
CA LEU A 280 8.76 -28.84 25.40
C LEU A 280 8.59 -30.36 25.42
N ARG A 281 9.70 -31.09 25.28
CA ARG A 281 9.66 -32.55 25.46
C ARG A 281 9.31 -32.92 26.90
N ALA A 282 8.64 -34.06 27.07
CA ALA A 282 8.38 -34.63 28.38
C ALA A 282 9.67 -34.86 29.17
N TYR A 283 9.57 -34.81 30.49
CA TYR A 283 10.66 -35.15 31.39
C TYR A 283 10.89 -36.67 31.38
N SER A 284 12.16 -37.07 31.26
CA SER A 284 12.56 -38.48 31.18
C SER A 284 13.29 -38.98 32.42
N GLY A 285 13.35 -38.17 33.48
CA GLY A 285 14.13 -38.44 34.68
C GLY A 285 15.45 -37.65 34.71
N TYR A 286 16.07 -37.63 35.90
CA TYR A 286 17.36 -37.01 36.14
C TYR A 286 18.49 -37.79 35.44
N ASP A 287 19.38 -37.08 34.75
CA ASP A 287 20.56 -37.63 34.09
C ASP A 287 21.83 -36.97 34.64
N ALA A 288 22.59 -37.74 35.44
CA ALA A 288 23.83 -37.28 36.05
C ALA A 288 24.97 -37.01 35.04
N THR A 289 24.80 -37.36 33.76
CA THR A 289 25.78 -37.06 32.70
C THR A 289 25.54 -35.72 32.01
N VAL A 290 24.41 -35.07 32.28
CA VAL A 290 24.06 -33.76 31.72
C VAL A 290 24.68 -32.64 32.58
N ASP A 291 25.41 -31.72 31.95
CA ASP A 291 25.95 -30.52 32.60
C ASP A 291 24.91 -29.38 32.59
N PRO A 292 24.34 -28.99 33.75
CA PRO A 292 23.34 -27.94 33.85
C PRO A 292 23.93 -26.51 33.76
N SER A 293 25.25 -26.35 33.74
CA SER A 293 25.92 -25.04 33.79
C SER A 293 25.42 -24.10 32.68
N ILE A 294 25.37 -22.79 32.96
CA ILE A 294 24.79 -21.83 32.02
C ILE A 294 25.69 -21.64 30.78
N ASP A 295 25.08 -21.70 29.60
CA ASP A 295 25.70 -21.42 28.31
C ASP A 295 25.95 -19.91 28.14
N THR A 296 27.13 -19.59 27.65
CA THR A 296 27.58 -18.23 27.35
C THR A 296 26.63 -17.51 26.40
N PHE A 297 26.16 -18.15 25.32
CA PHE A 297 25.26 -17.50 24.37
C PHE A 297 23.87 -17.28 24.95
N PHE A 298 23.36 -18.23 25.75
CA PHE A 298 22.11 -18.08 26.49
C PHE A 298 22.14 -16.86 27.43
N ALA A 299 23.17 -16.78 28.29
CA ALA A 299 23.30 -15.72 29.29
C ALA A 299 23.54 -14.33 28.70
N THR A 300 24.25 -14.29 27.57
CA THR A 300 24.76 -13.03 27.01
C THR A 300 23.85 -12.46 25.92
N ALA A 301 23.10 -13.31 25.22
CA ALA A 301 22.23 -12.90 24.11
C ALA A 301 20.81 -13.47 24.23
N ALA A 302 20.64 -14.79 24.21
CA ALA A 302 19.32 -15.39 23.96
C ALA A 302 18.25 -14.99 24.98
N PHE A 303 18.57 -15.06 26.27
CA PHE A 303 17.62 -14.77 27.34
C PHE A 303 17.53 -13.27 27.69
N ARG A 304 18.15 -12.40 26.88
CA ARG A 304 18.05 -10.93 26.96
C ARG A 304 16.98 -10.33 26.05
N TYR A 305 16.23 -11.17 25.32
CA TYR A 305 15.14 -10.75 24.44
C TYR A 305 14.13 -9.78 25.10
N GLY A 306 13.97 -9.89 26.43
CA GLY A 306 13.03 -9.08 27.19
C GLY A 306 13.36 -7.59 27.18
N HIS A 307 14.61 -7.19 26.94
CA HIS A 307 15.01 -5.78 26.94
C HIS A 307 14.30 -4.96 25.84
N SER A 308 14.12 -5.51 24.63
CA SER A 308 13.35 -4.88 23.55
C SER A 308 11.83 -4.96 23.77
N ALA A 309 11.37 -5.88 24.62
CA ALA A 309 9.94 -6.16 24.81
C ALA A 309 9.26 -5.32 25.91
N LEU A 310 9.99 -4.41 26.56
CA LEU A 310 9.46 -3.53 27.59
C LEU A 310 8.75 -2.31 27.00
N ALA A 311 7.69 -1.86 27.68
CA ALA A 311 6.99 -0.63 27.30
C ALA A 311 7.61 0.62 27.94
N ALA A 312 7.50 1.77 27.26
CA ALA A 312 8.02 3.04 27.74
C ALA A 312 7.30 3.58 28.99
N ARG A 313 6.09 3.06 29.27
CA ARG A 313 5.28 3.44 30.44
C ARG A 313 4.76 2.20 31.12
N LEU A 314 4.87 2.19 32.45
CA LEU A 314 4.25 1.22 33.33
C LEU A 314 2.85 1.71 33.68
N LYS A 315 1.84 0.87 33.43
CA LYS A 315 0.47 1.06 33.91
C LYS A 315 0.38 0.62 35.37
N LEU A 316 -0.27 1.42 36.20
CA LEU A 316 -0.62 1.10 37.59
C LEU A 316 -2.15 1.21 37.70
N SER A 317 -2.81 0.12 38.06
CA SER A 317 -4.28 0.06 38.05
C SER A 317 -4.83 -0.19 39.45
N GLY A 318 -5.50 0.83 40.00
CA GLY A 318 -6.14 0.76 41.31
C GLY A 318 -7.30 -0.24 41.37
N PRO A 319 -7.73 -0.65 42.57
CA PRO A 319 -8.88 -1.55 42.75
C PRO A 319 -10.22 -0.89 42.35
N ASP A 320 -10.26 0.44 42.27
CA ASP A 320 -11.37 1.25 41.77
C ASP A 320 -11.43 1.35 40.24
N GLY A 321 -10.46 0.74 39.55
CA GLY A 321 -10.32 0.81 38.09
C GLY A 321 -9.68 2.11 37.58
N VAL A 322 -9.12 2.94 38.46
CA VAL A 322 -8.39 4.15 38.06
C VAL A 322 -6.98 3.78 37.61
N ASP A 323 -6.63 4.19 36.39
CA ASP A 323 -5.35 3.92 35.76
C ASP A 323 -4.39 5.11 35.88
N GLU A 324 -3.21 4.85 36.42
CA GLU A 324 -2.06 5.76 36.42
C GLU A 324 -0.92 5.21 35.55
N TYR A 325 -0.04 6.11 35.07
CA TYR A 325 1.06 5.72 34.19
C TYR A 325 2.38 6.37 34.59
N ALA A 326 3.36 5.55 34.98
CA ALA A 326 4.72 5.99 35.27
C ALA A 326 5.64 5.73 34.05
N PRO A 327 6.54 6.66 33.67
CA PRO A 327 7.55 6.35 32.65
C PRO A 327 8.51 5.27 33.18
N LEU A 328 8.97 4.36 32.31
CA LEU A 328 9.81 3.22 32.69
C LEU A 328 11.07 3.68 33.44
N ARG A 329 11.70 4.77 33.01
CA ARG A 329 12.88 5.34 33.71
C ARG A 329 12.64 5.73 35.17
N ALA A 330 11.39 6.02 35.56
CA ALA A 330 11.06 6.37 36.94
C ALA A 330 10.84 5.14 37.84
N THR A 331 10.70 3.95 37.25
CA THR A 331 10.43 2.70 37.98
C THR A 331 11.65 1.77 38.06
N MET A 332 12.70 2.06 37.28
CA MET A 332 13.93 1.27 37.23
C MET A 332 14.94 1.75 38.28
N PHE A 333 15.40 0.82 39.13
CA PHE A 333 16.41 1.05 40.18
C PHE A 333 16.09 2.20 41.15
N THR A 334 14.81 2.47 41.40
CA THR A 334 14.33 3.44 42.39
C THR A 334 13.92 2.77 43.69
N PRO A 335 13.84 3.50 44.82
CA PRO A 335 13.23 2.97 46.03
C PRO A 335 11.77 2.55 45.76
N ILE A 336 11.42 1.35 46.19
CA ILE A 336 10.10 0.74 45.90
C ILE A 336 9.20 0.82 47.13
N ASP A 337 8.00 1.37 46.94
CA ASP A 337 6.91 1.35 47.93
C ASP A 337 6.10 0.05 47.80
N ASP A 338 5.78 -0.54 48.94
CA ASP A 338 4.95 -1.75 49.03
C ASP A 338 3.51 -1.51 48.57
N GLU A 339 3.01 -0.27 48.64
CA GLU A 339 1.65 0.09 48.18
C GLU A 339 1.47 -0.06 46.66
N LEU A 340 2.55 0.03 45.89
CA LEU A 340 2.48 -0.06 44.43
C LEU A 340 2.43 -1.50 43.92
N LEU A 341 2.56 -2.50 44.79
CA LEU A 341 2.59 -3.92 44.44
C LEU A 341 1.35 -4.36 43.65
N GLU A 342 0.16 -4.19 44.25
CA GLU A 342 -1.10 -4.65 43.66
C GLU A 342 -1.51 -3.82 42.43
N PRO A 343 -1.40 -2.47 42.46
CA PRO A 343 -1.61 -1.67 41.26
C PRO A 343 -0.69 -2.04 40.10
N ALA A 344 0.57 -2.37 40.37
CA ALA A 344 1.51 -2.80 39.34
C ALA A 344 1.19 -4.18 38.81
N LEU A 345 0.88 -5.17 39.66
CA LEU A 345 0.47 -6.50 39.19
C LEU A 345 -0.74 -6.41 38.27
N ARG A 346 -1.79 -5.67 38.68
CA ARG A 346 -2.98 -5.45 37.85
C ARG A 346 -2.65 -4.74 36.55
N GLY A 347 -1.92 -3.62 36.61
CA GLY A 347 -1.56 -2.86 35.42
C GLY A 347 -0.67 -3.63 34.44
N LEU A 348 0.28 -4.43 34.94
CA LEU A 348 1.15 -5.28 34.14
C LEU A 348 0.42 -6.44 33.46
N MET A 349 -0.56 -7.04 34.14
CA MET A 349 -1.40 -8.09 33.54
C MET A 349 -2.27 -7.54 32.41
N GLN A 350 -2.67 -6.27 32.51
CA GLN A 350 -3.52 -5.56 31.55
C GLN A 350 -2.75 -4.85 30.43
N SER A 351 -1.42 -4.83 30.49
CA SER A 351 -0.58 -4.10 29.52
C SER A 351 0.11 -5.06 28.56
N ARG A 352 0.03 -4.79 27.26
CA ARG A 352 0.68 -5.61 26.23
C ARG A 352 2.20 -5.54 26.26
N ALA A 353 2.86 -6.69 26.09
CA ALA A 353 4.30 -6.75 25.84
C ALA A 353 4.66 -6.23 24.45
N GLN A 354 5.75 -5.46 24.35
CA GLN A 354 6.30 -5.09 23.05
C GLN A 354 7.00 -6.27 22.38
N LYS A 355 7.27 -6.13 21.08
CA LYS A 355 7.98 -7.15 20.31
C LYS A 355 9.41 -7.33 20.82
N ALA A 356 9.89 -8.57 20.78
CA ALA A 356 11.31 -8.85 20.92
C ALA A 356 11.96 -8.68 19.55
N ASP A 357 12.27 -7.45 19.18
CA ASP A 357 12.84 -7.10 17.89
C ASP A 357 13.95 -6.05 18.02
N LEU A 358 14.38 -5.52 16.87
CA LEU A 358 15.37 -4.46 16.80
C LEU A 358 14.81 -3.09 17.24
N GLN A 359 13.70 -2.99 17.97
CA GLN A 359 13.23 -1.72 18.52
C GLN A 359 13.26 -1.76 20.04
N MET A 360 13.84 -0.71 20.65
CA MET A 360 13.91 -0.57 22.10
C MET A 360 13.50 0.84 22.49
N VAL A 361 12.80 0.96 23.61
CA VAL A 361 12.32 2.25 24.12
C VAL A 361 13.49 3.14 24.53
N ASP A 362 13.38 4.44 24.29
CA ASP A 362 14.45 5.40 24.60
C ASP A 362 14.73 5.53 26.11
N ASP A 363 13.79 5.15 26.98
CA ASP A 363 14.01 5.05 28.42
C ASP A 363 15.13 4.05 28.77
N LEU A 364 15.35 3.04 27.93
CA LEU A 364 16.47 2.08 28.08
C LEU A 364 17.70 2.46 27.25
N ARG A 365 17.56 3.19 26.14
CA ARG A 365 18.69 3.59 25.26
C ARG A 365 19.35 4.92 25.63
N GLY A 366 18.65 5.80 26.33
CA GLY A 366 19.15 7.13 26.68
C GLY A 366 19.21 7.39 28.18
N PHE A 367 18.37 6.70 28.95
CA PHE A 367 18.08 7.07 30.34
C PHE A 367 18.18 5.88 31.32
N LEU A 368 18.85 4.79 30.93
CA LEU A 368 19.07 3.67 31.85
C LEU A 368 19.87 4.14 33.06
N TYR A 369 19.45 3.83 34.29
CA TYR A 369 20.07 4.35 35.53
C TYR A 369 20.08 5.89 35.68
N SER A 370 19.30 6.63 34.88
CA SER A 370 19.22 8.09 34.95
C SER A 370 18.78 8.57 36.34
N ASP A 371 19.46 9.58 36.89
CA ASP A 371 18.93 10.40 37.99
C ASP A 371 18.35 11.72 37.48
N LYS A 372 17.17 12.10 37.99
CA LYS A 372 16.51 13.41 37.74
C LYS A 372 16.37 13.81 36.27
N GLY A 373 16.27 12.85 35.35
CA GLY A 373 16.07 13.09 33.92
C GLY A 373 17.34 13.43 33.14
N LEU A 374 18.53 13.24 33.74
CA LEU A 374 19.79 13.35 33.03
C LEU A 374 20.04 12.11 32.16
N PRO A 375 20.73 12.23 31.02
CA PRO A 375 21.14 11.07 30.22
C PRO A 375 21.89 10.03 31.07
N GLY A 376 21.46 8.77 30.97
CA GLY A 376 21.99 7.62 31.74
C GLY A 376 22.88 6.70 30.90
N GLY A 377 22.80 5.39 31.09
CA GLY A 377 23.34 4.34 30.21
C GLY A 377 22.43 3.99 29.03
N ASP A 378 22.83 2.98 28.26
CA ASP A 378 22.11 2.46 27.09
C ASP A 378 22.12 0.92 27.13
N MET A 379 20.96 0.30 27.30
CA MET A 379 20.82 -1.16 27.40
C MET A 379 21.21 -1.88 26.10
N ALA A 380 20.89 -1.32 24.94
CA ALA A 380 21.25 -1.92 23.66
C ALA A 380 22.78 -1.89 23.46
N VAL A 381 23.44 -0.82 23.92
CA VAL A 381 24.90 -0.76 24.00
C VAL A 381 25.43 -1.84 24.94
N ASP A 382 24.87 -1.96 26.14
CA ASP A 382 25.32 -2.94 27.13
C ASP A 382 25.22 -4.37 26.58
N ASP A 383 24.13 -4.72 25.87
CA ASP A 383 23.95 -6.05 25.29
C ASP A 383 24.92 -6.34 24.13
N VAL A 384 25.06 -5.41 23.18
CA VAL A 384 25.99 -5.57 22.05
C VAL A 384 27.44 -5.62 22.56
N GLN A 385 27.83 -4.71 23.45
CA GLN A 385 29.19 -4.63 23.97
C GLN A 385 29.51 -5.80 24.89
N ARG A 386 28.54 -6.33 25.67
CA ARG A 386 28.71 -7.55 26.47
C ARG A 386 28.87 -8.79 25.60
N GLY A 387 28.15 -8.86 24.47
CA GLY A 387 28.37 -9.90 23.47
C GLY A 387 29.81 -9.94 22.97
N ARG A 388 30.40 -8.77 22.71
CA ARG A 388 31.80 -8.63 22.29
C ARG A 388 32.79 -8.92 23.44
N ASP A 389 32.45 -8.51 24.67
CA ASP A 389 33.24 -8.80 25.88
C ASP A 389 33.38 -10.32 26.12
N HIS A 390 32.27 -11.04 25.95
CA HIS A 390 32.16 -12.48 26.15
C HIS A 390 32.54 -13.31 24.91
N ASP A 391 33.05 -12.67 23.84
CA ASP A 391 33.54 -13.32 22.63
C ASP A 391 32.44 -14.17 21.94
N LEU A 392 31.23 -13.63 21.79
CA LEU A 392 30.13 -14.33 21.12
C LEU A 392 30.40 -14.56 19.61
N PRO A 393 29.86 -15.66 19.03
CA PRO A 393 29.80 -15.89 17.59
C PRO A 393 29.23 -14.69 16.82
N LEU A 394 29.56 -14.53 15.53
CA LEU A 394 28.77 -13.69 14.62
C LEU A 394 27.47 -14.45 14.34
N TYR A 395 26.46 -13.76 13.85
CA TYR A 395 25.11 -14.30 13.73
C TYR A 395 25.04 -15.67 13.02
N ASN A 396 25.65 -15.82 11.84
CA ASN A 396 25.62 -17.09 11.12
C ASN A 396 26.47 -18.18 11.80
N GLU A 397 27.59 -17.83 12.43
CA GLU A 397 28.38 -18.79 13.22
C GLU A 397 27.56 -19.32 14.41
N ALA A 398 26.75 -18.45 15.03
CA ALA A 398 25.85 -18.84 16.11
C ALA A 398 24.77 -19.81 15.60
N ARG A 399 24.16 -19.50 14.45
CA ARG A 399 23.16 -20.36 13.82
C ARG A 399 23.72 -21.75 13.54
N GLU A 400 24.88 -21.83 12.90
CA GLU A 400 25.53 -23.10 12.58
C GLU A 400 25.88 -23.88 13.85
N ALA A 401 26.38 -23.22 14.90
CA ALA A 401 26.69 -23.87 16.17
C ALA A 401 25.45 -24.52 16.83
N TYR A 402 24.26 -23.92 16.68
CA TYR A 402 22.99 -24.48 17.14
C TYR A 402 22.29 -25.40 16.12
N GLY A 403 22.95 -25.73 15.00
CA GLY A 403 22.44 -26.62 13.97
C GLY A 403 21.38 -26.01 13.07
N LEU A 404 21.41 -24.68 12.89
CA LEU A 404 20.54 -23.93 12.00
C LEU A 404 21.31 -23.50 10.74
N ASP A 405 20.60 -23.44 9.61
CA ASP A 405 21.19 -22.99 8.34
C ASP A 405 21.61 -21.52 8.42
N ALA A 406 22.77 -21.19 7.88
CA ALA A 406 23.22 -19.81 7.73
C ALA A 406 22.28 -19.03 6.80
N VAL A 407 22.08 -17.75 7.10
CA VAL A 407 21.29 -16.83 6.27
C VAL A 407 22.21 -16.17 5.24
N GLU A 408 21.82 -16.14 3.97
CA GLU A 408 22.70 -15.71 2.88
C GLU A 408 22.78 -14.19 2.72
N SER A 409 21.73 -13.46 3.10
CA SER A 409 21.71 -11.99 2.98
C SER A 409 20.75 -11.30 3.96
N PHE A 410 20.90 -9.98 4.11
CA PHE A 410 19.98 -9.20 4.95
C PHE A 410 18.54 -9.21 4.39
N GLU A 411 18.33 -9.43 3.09
CA GLU A 411 17.01 -9.58 2.48
C GLU A 411 16.25 -10.79 3.03
N GLU A 412 16.95 -11.89 3.31
CA GLU A 412 16.37 -13.10 3.87
C GLU A 412 16.04 -12.91 5.36
N LEU A 413 16.89 -12.19 6.10
CA LEU A 413 16.70 -11.93 7.53
C LEU A 413 15.58 -10.93 7.83
N ILE A 414 15.57 -9.79 7.12
CA ILE A 414 14.66 -8.67 7.44
C ILE A 414 13.88 -8.16 6.23
N SER A 415 12.56 -8.16 6.37
CA SER A 415 11.63 -7.75 5.32
C SER A 415 11.58 -6.24 5.14
N ASP A 416 11.78 -5.45 6.22
CA ASP A 416 11.76 -3.98 6.16
C ASP A 416 12.98 -3.42 5.39
N PRO A 417 12.77 -2.77 4.22
CA PRO A 417 13.86 -2.25 3.40
C PRO A 417 14.65 -1.12 4.07
N ALA A 418 14.05 -0.38 5.03
CA ALA A 418 14.75 0.70 5.71
C ALA A 418 15.76 0.16 6.72
N THR A 419 15.34 -0.78 7.57
CA THR A 419 16.23 -1.46 8.53
C THR A 419 17.30 -2.27 7.81
N ARG A 420 16.95 -2.94 6.70
CA ARG A 420 17.93 -3.65 5.87
C ARG A 420 19.07 -2.76 5.37
N ARG A 421 18.75 -1.56 4.89
CA ARG A 421 19.77 -0.59 4.44
C ARG A 421 20.67 -0.16 5.58
N ARG A 422 20.12 0.15 6.76
CA ARG A 422 20.91 0.51 7.94
C ARG A 422 21.82 -0.63 8.40
N MET A 423 21.34 -1.87 8.38
CA MET A 423 22.18 -3.05 8.67
C MET A 423 23.32 -3.20 7.65
N ALA A 424 23.04 -3.03 6.36
CA ALA A 424 24.06 -3.09 5.32
C ALA A 424 25.08 -1.94 5.42
N GLU A 425 24.65 -0.73 5.80
CA GLU A 425 25.54 0.41 6.02
C GLU A 425 26.45 0.21 7.24
N LEU A 426 25.92 -0.36 8.34
CA LEU A 426 26.67 -0.59 9.58
C LEU A 426 27.63 -1.77 9.50
N PHE A 427 27.19 -2.91 8.95
CA PHE A 427 27.92 -4.18 9.00
C PHE A 427 28.53 -4.57 7.64
N GLY A 428 28.13 -3.94 6.54
CA GLY A 428 28.57 -4.27 5.18
C GLY A 428 27.93 -5.54 4.63
N THR A 429 28.18 -6.69 5.26
CA THR A 429 27.63 -8.01 4.85
C THR A 429 27.07 -8.77 6.05
N ILE A 430 26.16 -9.71 5.79
CA ILE A 430 25.56 -10.54 6.85
C ILE A 430 26.60 -11.35 7.65
N SER A 431 27.75 -11.64 7.03
CA SER A 431 28.86 -12.33 7.68
C SER A 431 29.49 -11.56 8.85
N GLN A 432 29.26 -10.24 8.95
CA GLN A 432 29.81 -9.37 10.01
C GLN A 432 28.76 -9.01 11.07
N LEU A 433 27.56 -9.59 11.03
CA LEU A 433 26.47 -9.23 11.91
C LEU A 433 26.70 -9.75 13.35
N ASP A 434 26.63 -8.88 14.34
CA ASP A 434 26.63 -9.25 15.77
C ASP A 434 25.48 -10.25 16.05
N ALA A 435 25.75 -11.34 16.75
CA ALA A 435 24.73 -12.38 16.95
C ALA A 435 23.51 -11.92 17.75
N TYR A 436 23.67 -11.02 18.73
CA TYR A 436 22.52 -10.42 19.45
C TYR A 436 21.59 -9.67 18.50
N VAL A 437 22.17 -8.87 17.59
CA VAL A 437 21.42 -8.10 16.58
C VAL A 437 20.73 -9.04 15.61
N GLY A 438 21.45 -10.00 15.05
CA GLY A 438 20.87 -10.95 14.09
C GLY A 438 19.78 -11.81 14.70
N MET A 439 19.95 -12.26 15.96
CA MET A 439 18.96 -13.02 16.70
C MET A 439 17.65 -12.25 16.92
N LEU A 440 17.72 -10.95 17.28
CA LEU A 440 16.53 -10.10 17.42
C LEU A 440 15.91 -9.72 16.07
N ALA A 441 16.69 -9.75 14.99
CA ALA A 441 16.19 -9.50 13.64
C ALA A 441 15.41 -10.69 13.05
N GLU A 442 15.58 -11.90 13.59
CA GLU A 442 14.85 -13.08 13.13
C GLU A 442 13.33 -12.90 13.28
N GLN A 443 12.59 -13.34 12.26
CA GLN A 443 11.14 -13.42 12.37
C GLN A 443 10.73 -14.44 13.45
N PRO A 444 9.77 -14.11 14.31
CA PRO A 444 9.26 -15.05 15.30
C PRO A 444 8.72 -16.33 14.65
N VAL A 445 8.93 -17.46 15.32
CA VAL A 445 8.28 -18.72 14.93
C VAL A 445 6.77 -18.58 15.19
N PRO A 446 5.88 -19.07 14.29
CA PRO A 446 4.44 -18.95 14.48
C PRO A 446 3.97 -19.47 15.85
N GLY A 447 3.17 -18.67 16.56
CA GLY A 447 2.63 -19.00 17.88
C GLY A 447 3.57 -18.72 19.06
N VAL A 448 4.81 -18.27 18.81
CA VAL A 448 5.77 -17.93 19.87
C VAL A 448 6.35 -16.53 19.65
N MET A 449 7.01 -15.99 20.67
CA MET A 449 7.53 -14.61 20.64
C MET A 449 8.88 -14.48 19.92
N LEU A 450 9.64 -15.57 19.82
CA LEU A 450 11.07 -15.57 19.47
C LEU A 450 11.37 -16.23 18.13
N GLY A 451 12.50 -15.82 17.53
CA GLY A 451 13.09 -16.46 16.36
C GLY A 451 13.71 -17.83 16.66
N ARG A 452 14.14 -18.54 15.61
CA ARG A 452 14.64 -19.92 15.72
C ARG A 452 15.91 -20.02 16.55
N LEU A 453 16.86 -19.09 16.39
CA LEU A 453 18.14 -19.13 17.11
C LEU A 453 17.94 -18.95 18.62
N SER A 454 17.19 -17.93 19.03
CA SER A 454 16.89 -17.68 20.45
C SER A 454 16.05 -18.81 21.05
N SER A 455 14.99 -19.27 20.37
CA SER A 455 14.19 -20.42 20.84
C SER A 455 15.06 -21.66 21.02
N ARG A 456 15.97 -21.97 20.09
CA ARG A 456 16.84 -23.15 20.18
C ARG A 456 17.79 -23.06 21.37
N ALA A 457 18.46 -21.93 21.55
CA ALA A 457 19.39 -21.72 22.67
C ALA A 457 18.69 -21.76 24.04
N ILE A 458 17.49 -21.18 24.14
CA ILE A 458 16.69 -21.18 25.37
C ILE A 458 16.20 -22.60 25.70
N VAL A 459 15.60 -23.31 24.74
CA VAL A 459 15.13 -24.69 24.95
C VAL A 459 16.29 -25.60 25.38
N GLU A 460 17.44 -25.49 24.73
CA GLU A 460 18.64 -26.26 25.05
C GLU A 460 19.07 -26.03 26.51
N GLN A 461 19.21 -24.76 26.93
CA GLN A 461 19.61 -24.42 28.29
C GLN A 461 18.62 -24.93 29.34
N PHE A 462 17.32 -24.64 29.19
CA PHE A 462 16.32 -25.00 30.19
C PHE A 462 16.15 -26.52 30.31
N LEU A 463 16.30 -27.27 29.21
CA LEU A 463 16.27 -28.72 29.26
C LEU A 463 17.52 -29.30 29.96
N ARG A 464 18.72 -28.71 29.78
CA ARG A 464 19.91 -29.13 30.54
C ARG A 464 19.78 -28.84 32.02
N VAL A 465 19.24 -27.67 32.38
CA VAL A 465 18.95 -27.33 33.78
C VAL A 465 17.96 -28.32 34.39
N ARG A 466 16.86 -28.62 33.69
CA ARG A 466 15.84 -29.56 34.17
C ARG A 466 16.39 -30.99 34.34
N ASP A 467 17.06 -31.49 33.31
CA ASP A 467 17.46 -32.90 33.27
C ASP A 467 18.75 -33.16 34.07
N GLY A 468 19.62 -32.16 34.20
CA GLY A 468 20.85 -32.22 35.01
C GLY A 468 20.67 -31.81 36.48
N ASP A 469 19.45 -31.51 36.91
CA ASP A 469 19.15 -31.12 38.29
C ASP A 469 18.61 -32.31 39.11
N ARG A 470 19.42 -32.80 40.04
CA ARG A 470 19.02 -33.88 40.96
C ARG A 470 17.82 -33.50 41.82
N PHE A 471 17.66 -32.22 42.16
CA PHE A 471 16.54 -31.73 42.97
C PHE A 471 15.39 -31.17 42.10
N TRP A 472 15.27 -31.59 40.83
CA TRP A 472 14.10 -31.32 40.01
C TRP A 472 12.85 -31.91 40.68
N PHE A 473 11.75 -31.16 40.76
CA PHE A 473 10.58 -31.55 41.55
C PHE A 473 9.88 -32.84 41.10
N GLU A 474 10.10 -33.27 39.85
CA GLU A 474 9.55 -34.54 39.33
C GLU A 474 10.55 -35.70 39.43
N ASN A 475 11.76 -35.49 39.95
CA ASN A 475 12.71 -36.57 40.16
C ASN A 475 12.24 -37.46 41.31
N ALA A 476 11.68 -38.61 40.98
CA ALA A 476 11.17 -39.61 41.94
C ALA A 476 12.26 -40.57 42.45
N ASN A 477 13.53 -40.36 42.09
CA ASN A 477 14.62 -41.17 42.63
C ASN A 477 14.80 -40.91 44.13
N ALA A 478 15.40 -41.88 44.84
CA ALA A 478 15.59 -41.82 46.29
C ALA A 478 16.54 -40.70 46.77
N ASP A 479 17.18 -39.99 45.84
CA ASP A 479 18.08 -38.86 46.06
C ASP A 479 17.54 -37.54 45.47
N GLY A 480 16.30 -37.56 44.94
CA GLY A 480 15.53 -36.40 44.51
C GLY A 480 14.66 -35.83 45.64
N PRO A 481 13.92 -34.73 45.42
CA PRO A 481 13.20 -34.08 46.51
C PRO A 481 12.06 -34.99 47.03
N GLU A 482 12.05 -35.29 48.33
CA GLU A 482 11.01 -36.08 49.03
C GLU A 482 9.62 -35.35 49.06
N LEU A 483 8.99 -35.12 47.90
CA LEU A 483 7.62 -34.63 47.78
C LEU A 483 6.64 -35.81 47.87
N SER A 484 5.61 -35.68 48.70
CA SER A 484 4.54 -36.68 48.73
C SER A 484 3.73 -36.63 47.43
N PRO A 485 3.05 -37.72 47.04
CA PRO A 485 2.16 -37.71 45.87
C PRO A 485 1.13 -36.58 45.91
N GLU A 486 0.61 -36.24 47.10
CA GLU A 486 -0.34 -35.14 47.30
C GLU A 486 0.29 -33.77 47.10
N GLU A 487 1.51 -33.55 47.60
CA GLU A 487 2.24 -32.28 47.38
C GLU A 487 2.63 -32.11 45.92
N LEU A 488 3.09 -33.18 45.25
CA LEU A 488 3.38 -33.14 43.83
C LEU A 488 2.11 -32.83 43.03
N ALA A 489 0.97 -33.41 43.41
CA ALA A 489 -0.31 -33.10 42.79
C ALA A 489 -0.78 -31.65 43.10
N ASP A 490 -0.48 -31.11 44.28
CA ASP A 490 -0.75 -29.71 44.65
C ASP A 490 0.10 -28.73 43.83
N VAL A 491 1.38 -29.04 43.64
CA VAL A 491 2.29 -28.29 42.75
C VAL A 491 1.77 -28.29 41.32
N ARG A 492 1.43 -29.46 40.77
CA ARG A 492 0.94 -29.62 39.38
C ARG A 492 -0.41 -28.95 39.12
N ARG A 493 -1.23 -28.74 40.16
CA ARG A 493 -2.51 -28.01 40.05
C ARG A 493 -2.37 -26.50 40.24
N SER A 494 -1.27 -26.05 40.84
CA SER A 494 -1.07 -24.64 41.16
C SER A 494 -0.50 -23.89 39.96
N THR A 495 -1.20 -22.84 39.53
CA THR A 495 -0.72 -21.89 38.52
C THR A 495 -0.05 -20.67 39.16
N LEU A 496 0.68 -19.86 38.39
CA LEU A 496 1.18 -18.57 38.90
C LEU A 496 0.02 -17.67 39.36
N GLY A 497 -1.13 -17.75 38.68
CA GLY A 497 -2.34 -17.02 39.04
C GLY A 497 -2.81 -17.35 40.45
N ASP A 498 -2.82 -18.63 40.80
CA ASP A 498 -3.15 -19.08 42.16
C ASP A 498 -2.14 -18.56 43.19
N VAL A 499 -0.86 -18.47 42.84
CA VAL A 499 0.17 -17.93 43.75
C VAL A 499 -0.05 -16.44 43.98
N ILE A 500 -0.36 -15.68 42.93
CA ILE A 500 -0.67 -14.24 43.03
C ILE A 500 -1.92 -14.04 43.89
N ALA A 501 -3.02 -14.73 43.60
CA ALA A 501 -4.29 -14.58 44.32
C ALA A 501 -4.20 -15.01 45.80
N ARG A 502 -3.40 -16.03 46.13
CA ARG A 502 -3.17 -16.45 47.53
C ARG A 502 -2.39 -15.44 48.36
N ASN A 503 -1.64 -14.54 47.71
CA ASN A 503 -0.63 -13.70 48.36
C ASN A 503 -0.86 -12.19 48.13
N THR A 504 -1.98 -11.82 47.55
CA THR A 504 -2.41 -10.42 47.29
C THR A 504 -3.92 -10.29 47.49
N ASN A 505 -4.45 -9.08 47.43
CA ASN A 505 -5.91 -8.84 47.43
C ASN A 505 -6.55 -9.01 46.04
N LEU A 506 -5.80 -9.45 45.02
CA LEU A 506 -6.39 -9.74 43.71
C LEU A 506 -7.19 -11.04 43.81
N SER A 507 -8.38 -11.03 43.21
CA SER A 507 -9.22 -12.21 43.13
C SER A 507 -8.60 -13.29 42.23
N PHE A 508 -8.99 -14.56 42.46
CA PHE A 508 -8.61 -15.66 41.56
C PHE A 508 -9.04 -15.42 40.11
N ALA A 509 -10.15 -14.70 39.90
CA ALA A 509 -10.60 -14.33 38.57
C ALA A 509 -9.69 -13.29 37.91
N GLU A 510 -9.27 -12.25 38.66
CA GLU A 510 -8.30 -11.25 38.15
C GLU A 510 -6.94 -11.86 37.81
N ALA A 511 -6.53 -12.91 38.54
CA ALA A 511 -5.22 -13.54 38.38
C ALA A 511 -5.23 -14.82 37.53
N ALA A 512 -6.37 -15.27 36.97
CA ALA A 512 -6.53 -16.61 36.40
C ALA A 512 -5.56 -16.95 35.25
N SER A 513 -5.10 -15.97 34.49
CA SER A 513 -4.15 -16.15 33.37
C SER A 513 -3.15 -15.01 33.34
N PRO A 514 -2.21 -14.96 34.30
CA PRO A 514 -1.44 -13.75 34.59
C PRO A 514 -0.44 -13.38 33.48
N PHE A 515 -0.18 -14.25 32.51
CA PHE A 515 0.71 -13.99 31.38
C PHE A 515 -0.02 -13.58 30.09
N LEU A 516 -1.34 -13.77 30.03
CA LEU A 516 -2.14 -13.53 28.84
C LEU A 516 -3.08 -12.36 29.11
N LEU A 517 -3.19 -11.47 28.14
CA LEU A 517 -4.21 -10.42 28.15
C LEU A 517 -5.59 -11.04 27.99
N SER A 518 -6.57 -10.46 28.67
CA SER A 518 -7.97 -10.84 28.49
C SER A 518 -8.46 -10.52 27.07
N ALA A 519 -9.52 -11.19 26.62
CA ALA A 519 -10.15 -10.88 25.34
C ALA A 519 -10.59 -9.41 25.26
N SER A 520 -11.05 -8.82 26.38
CA SER A 520 -11.40 -7.40 26.47
C SER A 520 -10.21 -6.46 26.36
N GLU A 521 -9.07 -6.79 26.97
CA GLU A 521 -7.84 -5.99 26.87
C GLU A 521 -7.24 -6.05 25.47
N CYS A 522 -7.19 -7.26 24.92
CA CYS A 522 -6.80 -7.41 23.53
C CYS A 522 -7.82 -6.69 22.61
N ALA A 523 -9.10 -6.59 22.94
CA ALA A 523 -10.07 -5.88 22.10
C ALA A 523 -9.90 -4.35 22.22
N ALA A 524 -9.60 -3.86 23.42
CA ALA A 524 -9.37 -2.45 23.71
C ALA A 524 -8.08 -1.89 23.07
N ASP A 525 -7.06 -2.73 22.87
CA ASP A 525 -5.83 -2.37 22.15
C ASP A 525 -5.83 -2.76 20.65
N GLY A 526 -6.91 -3.39 20.17
CA GLY A 526 -7.10 -3.78 18.77
C GLY A 526 -6.46 -5.11 18.35
N SER A 527 -6.03 -5.97 19.27
CA SER A 527 -5.30 -7.22 19.01
C SER A 527 -5.96 -8.52 19.51
N ALA A 528 -7.19 -8.50 20.03
CA ALA A 528 -7.89 -9.74 20.38
C ALA A 528 -8.11 -10.52 19.11
N ARG A 529 -7.55 -11.73 19.06
CA ARG A 529 -8.11 -12.78 18.21
C ARG A 529 -9.22 -13.49 18.97
N SER A 530 -10.14 -12.72 19.56
CA SER A 530 -11.51 -13.19 19.76
C SER A 530 -12.07 -13.30 18.35
N TYR A 531 -12.21 -14.52 17.88
CA TYR A 531 -12.81 -14.72 16.58
C TYR A 531 -14.30 -14.65 16.77
N VAL A 532 -14.87 -13.54 16.31
CA VAL A 532 -16.29 -13.26 16.39
C VAL A 532 -16.86 -13.44 15.00
N ILE A 533 -17.90 -14.25 14.89
CA ILE A 533 -18.75 -14.30 13.70
C ILE A 533 -20.12 -13.80 14.13
N ASP A 534 -20.53 -12.68 13.55
CA ASP A 534 -21.93 -12.29 13.52
C ASP A 534 -22.62 -13.07 12.39
N LEU A 535 -23.61 -13.89 12.73
CA LEU A 535 -24.29 -14.80 11.80
C LEU A 535 -25.40 -14.10 11.00
N ASP A 536 -25.83 -12.93 11.46
CA ASP A 536 -26.70 -12.02 10.75
C ASP A 536 -26.21 -10.57 10.92
N SER A 537 -26.88 -9.61 10.28
CA SER A 537 -26.49 -8.19 10.29
C SER A 537 -26.69 -7.49 11.64
N SER A 538 -27.15 -8.20 12.67
CA SER A 538 -27.39 -7.72 14.03
C SER A 538 -26.53 -8.51 15.02
N PRO A 539 -25.97 -7.88 16.07
CA PRO A 539 -25.15 -8.58 17.07
C PRO A 539 -25.96 -9.56 17.94
N SER A 540 -27.24 -9.77 17.64
CA SER A 540 -28.15 -10.68 18.33
C SER A 540 -27.83 -12.15 18.12
N ARG A 541 -27.19 -12.54 16.99
CA ARG A 541 -26.76 -13.92 16.73
C ARG A 541 -25.27 -13.96 16.43
N ARG A 542 -24.48 -14.35 17.43
CA ARG A 542 -23.03 -14.28 17.39
C ARG A 542 -22.41 -15.55 17.94
N VAL A 543 -21.35 -16.02 17.30
CA VAL A 543 -20.50 -17.09 17.82
C VAL A 543 -19.10 -16.55 18.01
N GLN A 544 -18.58 -16.69 19.22
CA GLN A 544 -17.22 -16.39 19.57
C GLN A 544 -16.56 -17.67 20.04
N TRP A 545 -15.27 -17.83 19.79
CA TRP A 545 -14.51 -18.94 20.36
C TRP A 545 -13.11 -18.51 20.76
N GLU A 546 -12.57 -19.22 21.74
CA GLU A 546 -11.24 -19.03 22.28
C GLU A 546 -10.60 -20.39 22.53
N LEU A 547 -9.34 -20.54 22.13
CA LEU A 547 -8.55 -21.74 22.42
C LEU A 547 -7.95 -21.61 23.83
N GLN A 548 -8.29 -22.53 24.72
CA GLN A 548 -7.77 -22.63 26.08
C GLN A 548 -7.08 -23.99 26.27
N GLY A 549 -5.79 -24.06 25.90
CA GLY A 549 -5.02 -25.32 25.93
C GLY A 549 -5.50 -26.31 24.86
N GLU A 550 -5.82 -27.55 25.25
CA GLU A 550 -6.44 -28.57 24.37
C GLU A 550 -7.97 -28.49 24.33
N GLN A 551 -8.55 -27.37 24.78
CA GLN A 551 -9.98 -27.14 24.81
C GLN A 551 -10.33 -25.87 24.05
N ILE A 552 -11.46 -25.86 23.35
CA ILE A 552 -12.03 -24.68 22.71
C ILE A 552 -13.25 -24.29 23.50
N VAL A 553 -13.29 -23.03 23.95
CA VAL A 553 -14.44 -22.43 24.61
C VAL A 553 -15.24 -21.64 23.59
N PHE A 554 -16.49 -22.05 23.37
CA PHE A 554 -17.45 -21.34 22.55
C PHE A 554 -18.34 -20.45 23.41
N THR A 555 -18.56 -19.21 22.95
CA THR A 555 -19.55 -18.26 23.48
C THR A 555 -20.54 -17.93 22.38
N VAL A 556 -21.80 -18.30 22.59
CA VAL A 556 -22.88 -18.19 21.61
C VAL A 556 -23.92 -17.20 22.13
N THR A 557 -24.13 -16.11 21.41
CA THR A 557 -25.17 -15.10 21.68
C THR A 557 -26.34 -15.32 20.73
N LEU A 558 -27.57 -15.39 21.25
CA LEU A 558 -28.79 -15.67 20.49
C LEU A 558 -30.01 -14.96 21.11
N PRO A 559 -31.04 -14.55 20.34
CA PRO A 559 -32.32 -14.08 20.91
C PRO A 559 -33.03 -15.14 21.73
N ASP A 560 -33.87 -14.75 22.67
CA ASP A 560 -34.79 -15.66 23.35
C ASP A 560 -35.68 -16.41 22.34
N ASP A 561 -35.93 -17.70 22.59
CA ASP A 561 -36.64 -18.61 21.67
C ASP A 561 -35.94 -18.86 20.32
N SER A 562 -34.63 -19.17 20.33
CA SER A 562 -33.89 -19.52 19.12
C SER A 562 -32.88 -20.67 19.31
N TRP A 563 -32.34 -21.18 18.20
CA TRP A 563 -31.38 -22.27 18.18
C TRP A 563 -30.26 -22.03 17.15
N ILE A 564 -29.12 -22.69 17.38
CA ILE A 564 -28.00 -22.77 16.45
C ILE A 564 -27.39 -24.16 16.44
N GLY A 565 -26.97 -24.63 15.27
CA GLY A 565 -26.13 -25.81 15.06
C GLY A 565 -24.80 -25.41 14.41
N ILE A 566 -23.71 -26.00 14.87
CA ILE A 566 -22.34 -25.82 14.39
C ILE A 566 -21.80 -27.19 13.99
N GLY A 567 -21.65 -27.43 12.69
CA GLY A 567 -21.19 -28.70 12.13
C GLY A 567 -19.75 -28.63 11.61
N PHE A 568 -18.85 -29.44 12.15
CA PHE A 568 -17.43 -29.52 11.80
C PHE A 568 -17.15 -30.67 10.84
N GLY A 569 -16.34 -30.41 9.81
CA GLY A 569 -15.86 -31.45 8.88
C GLY A 569 -16.92 -32.00 7.93
N ALA A 570 -18.00 -31.25 7.67
CA ALA A 570 -19.05 -31.62 6.72
C ALA A 570 -18.49 -31.90 5.31
N THR A 571 -18.97 -32.97 4.66
CA THR A 571 -18.58 -33.32 3.29
C THR A 571 -19.33 -32.53 2.21
N ASP A 572 -20.39 -31.81 2.56
CA ASP A 572 -21.29 -31.17 1.61
C ASP A 572 -22.00 -29.89 2.13
N GLY A 573 -22.98 -29.40 1.36
CA GLY A 573 -23.85 -28.25 1.64
C GLY A 573 -24.72 -28.35 2.90
N ALA A 574 -24.91 -29.56 3.43
CA ALA A 574 -26.02 -29.89 4.30
C ALA A 574 -25.58 -30.70 5.55
N MET A 575 -24.35 -30.45 6.02
CA MET A 575 -23.76 -31.05 7.22
C MET A 575 -23.64 -32.58 7.19
N GLN A 576 -23.63 -33.21 6.02
CA GLN A 576 -23.46 -34.67 5.93
C GLN A 576 -22.05 -35.07 6.43
N GLY A 577 -21.99 -36.08 7.29
CA GLY A 577 -20.72 -36.58 7.88
C GLY A 577 -20.05 -35.62 8.86
N ALA A 578 -20.75 -34.55 9.27
CA ALA A 578 -20.26 -33.59 10.26
C ALA A 578 -20.44 -34.11 11.69
N ASP A 579 -19.53 -33.65 12.55
CA ASP A 579 -19.66 -33.59 14.01
C ASP A 579 -20.40 -32.29 14.34
N ILE A 580 -21.55 -32.37 15.01
CA ILE A 580 -22.52 -31.27 15.13
C ILE A 580 -22.78 -30.92 16.59
N MET A 581 -22.51 -29.67 16.94
CA MET A 581 -22.86 -29.07 18.22
C MET A 581 -24.13 -28.23 18.07
N THR A 582 -25.13 -28.44 18.91
CA THR A 582 -26.36 -27.63 18.89
C THR A 582 -26.58 -26.91 20.22
N VAL A 583 -26.94 -25.63 20.16
CA VAL A 583 -27.41 -24.84 21.32
C VAL A 583 -28.89 -24.49 21.11
N HIS A 584 -29.71 -24.77 22.12
CA HIS A 584 -31.16 -24.51 22.12
C HIS A 584 -31.56 -23.70 23.36
N LEU A 585 -32.44 -22.70 23.22
CA LEU A 585 -32.95 -21.91 24.36
C LEU A 585 -34.35 -22.37 24.81
N ALA A 586 -34.63 -22.30 26.12
CA ALA A 586 -35.90 -22.74 26.69
C ALA A 586 -37.05 -21.80 26.30
N GLY A 587 -38.02 -22.32 25.54
CA GLY A 587 -39.11 -21.56 24.91
C GLY A 587 -39.47 -22.10 23.53
N ALA A 588 -38.48 -22.69 22.84
CA ALA A 588 -38.66 -23.40 21.59
C ALA A 588 -39.49 -24.66 21.85
N SER A 589 -40.80 -24.57 21.62
CA SER A 589 -41.73 -25.68 21.85
C SER A 589 -41.26 -26.92 21.10
N ASP A 590 -40.95 -27.96 21.88
CA ASP A 590 -40.59 -29.34 21.52
C ASP A 590 -39.15 -29.71 21.93
N ALA A 591 -39.03 -30.12 23.19
CA ALA A 591 -37.98 -30.99 23.67
C ALA A 591 -37.96 -32.29 22.82
N TYR A 592 -37.11 -32.32 21.80
CA TYR A 592 -36.79 -33.53 21.04
C TYR A 592 -35.41 -34.05 21.45
N GLY A 593 -35.41 -35.02 22.38
CA GLY A 593 -34.39 -36.06 22.53
C GLY A 593 -33.06 -35.68 23.19
N GLY A 594 -32.97 -35.86 24.51
CA GLY A 594 -31.80 -36.48 25.16
C GLY A 594 -30.64 -35.60 25.64
N CYS A 595 -30.69 -34.26 25.53
CA CYS A 595 -29.62 -33.42 26.06
C CYS A 595 -29.75 -33.25 27.58
N GLU A 596 -28.78 -33.74 28.37
CA GLU A 596 -28.77 -33.57 29.83
C GLU A 596 -28.36 -32.15 30.23
N SER A 597 -29.04 -31.58 31.23
CA SER A 597 -28.61 -30.37 31.92
C SER A 597 -27.88 -30.75 33.20
N ASP A 598 -26.67 -30.24 33.40
CA ASP A 598 -26.03 -30.22 34.71
C ASP A 598 -26.72 -29.15 35.58
N GLY A 599 -27.89 -29.51 36.10
CA GLY A 599 -28.42 -29.11 37.40
C GLY A 599 -28.64 -27.63 37.80
N ALA A 600 -28.32 -26.61 36.99
CA ALA A 600 -28.31 -25.23 37.52
C ALA A 600 -28.95 -24.11 36.66
N VAL A 601 -29.16 -24.24 35.34
CA VAL A 601 -29.74 -23.11 34.55
C VAL A 601 -30.80 -23.58 33.55
N ALA A 602 -32.06 -23.23 33.79
CA ALA A 602 -33.25 -23.71 33.06
C ALA A 602 -33.52 -23.02 31.70
N HIS A 603 -32.49 -22.47 31.02
CA HIS A 603 -32.69 -21.60 29.85
C HIS A 603 -31.91 -21.96 28.58
N ALA A 604 -30.94 -22.88 28.61
CA ALA A 604 -30.26 -23.35 27.39
C ALA A 604 -29.81 -24.82 27.47
N PHE A 605 -29.80 -25.52 26.33
CA PHE A 605 -29.34 -26.90 26.16
C PHE A 605 -28.23 -26.94 25.12
N VAL A 606 -27.11 -27.59 25.42
CA VAL A 606 -26.01 -27.84 24.48
C VAL A 606 -25.95 -29.34 24.22
N CYS A 607 -25.92 -29.75 22.96
CA CYS A 607 -25.96 -31.17 22.58
C CYS A 607 -24.90 -31.50 21.54
N ASP A 608 -24.35 -32.70 21.68
CA ASP A 608 -23.40 -33.30 20.76
C ASP A 608 -24.13 -34.33 19.85
N ARG A 609 -24.03 -34.16 18.54
CA ARG A 609 -24.80 -34.89 17.52
C ARG A 609 -23.90 -35.28 16.35
N SER A 610 -24.16 -36.44 15.74
CA SER A 610 -23.38 -36.91 14.59
C SER A 610 -24.24 -37.21 13.36
N ALA A 611 -23.79 -36.72 12.19
CA ALA A 611 -24.39 -37.02 10.90
C ALA A 611 -23.67 -38.15 10.14
N ALA A 612 -22.87 -38.98 10.83
CA ALA A 612 -22.01 -39.99 10.24
C ALA A 612 -22.76 -41.13 9.51
N THR A 613 -23.96 -41.50 9.95
CA THR A 613 -24.75 -42.64 9.43
C THR A 613 -26.10 -42.23 8.82
N TRP A 614 -26.31 -40.93 8.59
CA TRP A 614 -27.62 -40.36 8.33
C TRP A 614 -28.08 -40.41 6.86
N GLU A 615 -29.27 -40.94 6.59
CA GLU A 615 -29.97 -40.77 5.31
C GLU A 615 -30.78 -39.45 5.32
N TYR A 616 -30.66 -38.69 4.24
CA TYR A 616 -31.13 -37.31 4.11
C TYR A 616 -32.67 -37.19 4.15
N GLN A 617 -33.32 -37.26 5.34
CA GLN A 617 -34.71 -36.79 5.57
C GLN A 617 -35.27 -36.86 7.01
N SER A 618 -34.57 -37.40 8.01
CA SER A 618 -35.20 -37.80 9.29
C SER A 618 -35.01 -36.86 10.50
N VAL A 619 -35.18 -35.53 10.41
CA VAL A 619 -34.99 -34.64 11.60
C VAL A 619 -35.72 -35.18 12.86
N PRO A 620 -35.07 -35.27 14.04
CA PRO A 620 -33.75 -34.70 14.40
C PRO A 620 -32.55 -35.64 14.19
N VAL A 621 -31.36 -35.05 13.98
CA VAL A 621 -30.07 -35.77 13.92
C VAL A 621 -29.80 -36.45 15.27
N PRO A 622 -29.40 -37.74 15.32
CA PRO A 622 -29.19 -38.49 16.56
C PRO A 622 -28.06 -37.87 17.42
N LEU A 623 -28.17 -38.03 18.74
CA LEU A 623 -27.06 -37.71 19.64
C LEU A 623 -25.90 -38.66 19.37
N ASP A 624 -24.69 -38.16 19.57
CA ASP A 624 -23.51 -39.00 19.44
C ASP A 624 -23.53 -40.22 20.39
N THR A 625 -24.01 -40.00 21.62
CA THR A 625 -24.23 -41.06 22.61
C THR A 625 -25.23 -42.13 22.17
N ASP A 626 -26.25 -41.78 21.39
CA ASP A 626 -27.23 -42.74 20.83
C ASP A 626 -26.59 -43.67 19.79
N LEU A 627 -25.48 -43.24 19.17
CA LEU A 627 -24.69 -44.02 18.21
C LEU A 627 -23.55 -44.81 18.87
N GLY A 628 -23.41 -44.72 20.19
CA GLY A 628 -22.37 -45.38 20.97
C GLY A 628 -21.08 -44.57 21.17
N GLY A 629 -21.10 -43.27 20.88
CA GLY A 629 -20.03 -42.32 21.20
C GLY A 629 -20.16 -41.71 22.61
N THR A 630 -19.36 -40.68 22.89
CA THR A 630 -19.25 -39.97 24.16
C THR A 630 -19.37 -38.47 23.96
N SER A 631 -20.29 -37.81 24.67
CA SER A 631 -20.41 -36.35 24.63
C SER A 631 -19.13 -35.67 25.14
N ASP A 632 -18.45 -34.92 24.28
CA ASP A 632 -17.22 -34.18 24.61
C ASP A 632 -17.47 -32.70 24.99
N LEU A 633 -18.74 -32.29 25.03
CA LEU A 633 -19.18 -30.95 25.37
C LEU A 633 -19.42 -30.76 26.87
N ALA A 634 -19.00 -29.62 27.42
CA ALA A 634 -19.32 -29.22 28.78
C ALA A 634 -19.83 -27.77 28.83
N LEU A 635 -21.06 -27.57 29.34
CA LEU A 635 -21.65 -26.24 29.53
C LEU A 635 -20.92 -25.50 30.65
N LEU A 636 -20.48 -24.28 30.39
CA LEU A 636 -19.76 -23.42 31.32
C LEU A 636 -20.67 -22.36 31.98
N GLY A 637 -21.66 -21.85 31.25
CA GLY A 637 -22.59 -20.86 31.80
C GLY A 637 -23.62 -20.34 30.79
N VAL A 638 -24.71 -19.77 31.30
CA VAL A 638 -25.77 -19.13 30.50
C VAL A 638 -26.16 -17.82 31.18
N GLN A 639 -26.15 -16.72 30.43
CA GLN A 639 -26.63 -15.40 30.88
C GLN A 639 -27.77 -14.93 29.99
N LEU A 640 -28.85 -14.42 30.56
CA LEU A 640 -29.98 -13.84 29.83
C LEU A 640 -30.11 -12.36 30.20
N VAL A 641 -29.99 -11.46 29.23
CA VAL A 641 -30.11 -10.00 29.41
C VAL A 641 -30.97 -9.44 28.28
N ASP A 642 -32.07 -8.76 28.62
CA ASP A 642 -32.97 -8.07 27.68
C ASP A 642 -33.44 -8.91 26.47
N GLY A 643 -33.78 -10.20 26.68
CA GLY A 643 -34.24 -11.09 25.61
C GLY A 643 -33.11 -11.64 24.73
N ILE A 644 -31.84 -11.52 25.14
CA ILE A 644 -30.67 -12.12 24.48
C ILE A 644 -29.98 -13.06 25.46
N ALA A 645 -29.77 -14.31 25.05
CA ALA A 645 -29.03 -15.30 25.80
C ALA A 645 -27.57 -15.39 25.31
N VAL A 646 -26.64 -15.48 26.25
CA VAL A 646 -25.21 -15.76 26.02
C VAL A 646 -24.90 -17.10 26.66
N VAL A 647 -24.61 -18.11 25.85
CA VAL A 647 -24.34 -19.49 26.25
C VAL A 647 -22.87 -19.80 26.05
N GLN A 648 -22.18 -20.25 27.09
CA GLN A 648 -20.77 -20.65 27.04
C GLN A 648 -20.64 -22.15 27.28
N PHE A 649 -19.88 -22.83 26.43
CA PHE A 649 -19.56 -24.25 26.57
C PHE A 649 -18.17 -24.54 26.02
N ARG A 650 -17.53 -25.62 26.49
CA ARG A 650 -16.21 -26.06 26.02
C ARG A 650 -16.28 -27.41 25.33
N ARG A 651 -15.26 -27.66 24.49
CA ARG A 651 -15.02 -28.91 23.78
C ARG A 651 -13.53 -29.23 23.68
N ALA A 652 -13.14 -30.50 23.69
CA ALA A 652 -11.78 -30.91 23.38
C ALA A 652 -11.36 -30.66 21.91
N VAL A 653 -10.06 -30.46 21.67
CA VAL A 653 -9.48 -30.31 20.31
C VAL A 653 -9.30 -31.67 19.62
N GLY A 654 -9.01 -32.72 20.39
CA GLY A 654 -8.90 -34.09 19.89
C GLY A 654 -10.27 -34.71 19.64
N ALA A 655 -10.36 -35.66 18.70
CA ALA A 655 -11.54 -36.51 18.60
C ALA A 655 -11.57 -37.47 19.80
N ALA A 656 -12.63 -37.43 20.60
CA ALA A 656 -12.79 -38.35 21.74
C ALA A 656 -13.22 -39.74 21.24
N ASP A 657 -13.99 -39.78 20.15
CA ASP A 657 -14.47 -41.03 19.55
C ASP A 657 -14.58 -40.97 17.99
N PRO A 658 -15.05 -42.05 17.31
CA PRO A 658 -15.13 -42.11 15.84
C PRO A 658 -16.11 -41.13 15.18
N TYR A 659 -17.02 -40.53 15.94
CA TYR A 659 -18.05 -39.62 15.45
C TYR A 659 -17.61 -38.15 15.53
N ASP A 660 -16.64 -37.86 16.41
CA ASP A 660 -15.97 -36.57 16.52
C ASP A 660 -15.04 -36.23 15.36
N LYS A 661 -14.88 -34.93 15.09
CA LYS A 661 -13.81 -34.39 14.25
C LYS A 661 -12.77 -33.69 15.12
N SER A 662 -11.52 -34.10 14.93
CA SER A 662 -10.39 -33.37 15.51
C SER A 662 -10.31 -31.95 14.92
N LEU A 663 -10.15 -30.99 15.82
CA LEU A 663 -10.07 -29.54 15.58
C LEU A 663 -8.64 -29.01 15.68
N ASP A 664 -7.64 -29.89 15.55
CA ASP A 664 -6.20 -29.62 15.64
C ASP A 664 -5.62 -28.85 14.43
N ARG A 665 -6.48 -28.41 13.52
CA ARG A 665 -6.15 -27.74 12.26
C ARG A 665 -7.31 -26.89 11.77
N THR A 666 -7.10 -26.18 10.66
CA THR A 666 -8.20 -25.51 9.96
C THR A 666 -9.27 -26.52 9.52
N VAL A 667 -10.50 -26.32 9.97
CA VAL A 667 -11.65 -27.20 9.69
C VAL A 667 -12.78 -26.40 9.07
N LEU A 668 -13.48 -26.99 8.09
CA LEU A 668 -14.70 -26.39 7.57
C LEU A 668 -15.82 -26.54 8.60
N ALA A 669 -16.28 -25.43 9.16
CA ALA A 669 -17.48 -25.36 9.97
C ALA A 669 -18.66 -24.81 9.17
N THR A 670 -19.82 -25.40 9.39
CA THR A 670 -21.11 -24.93 8.89
C THR A 670 -21.92 -24.48 10.10
N PHE A 671 -22.53 -23.30 10.04
CA PHE A 671 -23.43 -22.78 11.06
C PHE A 671 -24.84 -22.78 10.49
N ALA A 672 -25.81 -23.28 11.23
CA ALA A 672 -27.23 -23.25 10.89
C ALA A 672 -27.99 -22.66 12.07
N PHE A 673 -28.95 -21.77 11.83
CA PHE A 673 -29.67 -21.10 12.92
C PHE A 673 -31.12 -20.80 12.57
N GLY A 674 -31.96 -20.68 13.61
CA GLY A 674 -33.39 -20.43 13.44
C GLY A 674 -34.07 -19.98 14.73
N ASP A 675 -35.33 -19.58 14.57
CA ASP A 675 -36.21 -19.12 15.65
C ASP A 675 -37.27 -20.18 15.94
N GLY A 676 -37.69 -20.30 17.19
CA GLY A 676 -38.62 -21.33 17.66
C GLY A 676 -38.01 -22.74 17.68
N GLY A 677 -38.84 -23.75 17.42
CA GLY A 677 -38.46 -25.17 17.41
C GLY A 677 -37.36 -25.52 16.40
N PHE A 678 -36.50 -26.49 16.76
CA PHE A 678 -35.45 -27.01 15.90
C PHE A 678 -36.04 -27.56 14.59
N SER A 679 -35.61 -27.03 13.45
CA SER A 679 -36.19 -27.33 12.15
C SER A 679 -35.15 -27.25 11.03
N TYR A 680 -35.51 -27.71 9.83
CA TYR A 680 -34.62 -27.68 8.68
C TYR A 680 -34.28 -26.23 8.26
N HIS A 681 -32.99 -25.91 8.19
CA HIS A 681 -32.47 -24.58 7.90
C HIS A 681 -32.37 -24.35 6.38
N TYR A 682 -33.35 -23.67 5.78
CA TYR A 682 -33.38 -23.43 4.33
C TYR A 682 -32.21 -22.56 3.83
N ASP A 683 -32.19 -21.29 4.22
CA ASP A 683 -31.29 -20.23 3.75
C ASP A 683 -30.51 -19.55 4.89
N ARG A 684 -30.79 -19.90 6.15
CA ARG A 684 -30.11 -19.39 7.36
C ARG A 684 -28.93 -20.27 7.75
N PHE A 685 -27.90 -20.27 6.91
CA PHE A 685 -26.65 -20.97 7.20
C PHE A 685 -25.42 -20.17 6.74
N ALA A 686 -24.31 -20.35 7.47
CA ALA A 686 -23.00 -19.80 7.13
C ALA A 686 -21.96 -20.92 7.05
N LYS A 687 -20.89 -20.72 6.28
CA LYS A 687 -19.78 -21.67 6.18
C LYS A 687 -18.46 -20.93 6.33
N LEU A 688 -17.62 -21.40 7.24
CA LEU A 688 -16.31 -20.81 7.48
C LEU A 688 -15.26 -21.90 7.69
N ASN A 689 -14.06 -21.70 7.12
CA ASN A 689 -12.91 -22.45 7.56
C ASN A 689 -12.47 -21.85 8.89
N LEU A 690 -12.75 -22.55 9.98
CA LEU A 690 -12.30 -22.16 11.31
C LEU A 690 -10.87 -22.65 11.47
N ASP A 691 -9.94 -21.72 11.61
CA ASP A 691 -8.63 -22.04 12.17
C ASP A 691 -8.75 -21.96 13.69
N LEU A 692 -8.90 -23.13 14.29
CA LEU A 692 -9.12 -23.29 15.72
C LEU A 692 -7.79 -23.34 16.50
N THR A 693 -6.65 -23.16 15.80
CA THR A 693 -5.27 -23.25 16.35
C THR A 693 -4.56 -21.90 16.47
N GLY A 694 -5.24 -20.78 16.20
CA GLY A 694 -4.75 -19.44 16.50
C GLY A 694 -3.99 -18.73 15.36
N ASN A 695 -3.71 -19.39 14.23
CA ASN A 695 -3.46 -18.66 12.99
C ASN A 695 -4.81 -18.14 12.47
N ALA A 696 -4.83 -16.99 11.80
CA ALA A 696 -6.06 -16.31 11.43
C ALA A 696 -7.10 -17.30 10.87
N ALA A 697 -8.34 -17.28 11.39
CA ALA A 697 -9.45 -17.95 10.71
C ALA A 697 -9.36 -17.54 9.25
N ALA A 698 -9.00 -18.49 8.38
CA ALA A 698 -8.95 -18.22 6.97
C ALA A 698 -10.39 -18.01 6.57
N GLU A 699 -10.81 -16.74 6.59
CA GLU A 699 -12.10 -16.30 6.14
C GLU A 699 -12.41 -17.04 4.84
N ALA A 700 -13.28 -18.05 4.92
CA ALA A 700 -13.99 -18.54 3.76
C ALA A 700 -15.14 -17.57 3.40
N SER A 701 -15.29 -16.46 4.15
CA SER A 701 -15.86 -15.24 3.57
C SER A 701 -14.93 -14.72 2.48
N SER A 702 -13.59 -14.78 2.60
CA SER A 702 -12.72 -14.15 1.59
C SER A 702 -12.86 -14.78 0.21
N ARG A 703 -13.03 -16.10 0.03
CA ARG A 703 -13.26 -16.63 -1.32
C ARG A 703 -14.64 -16.24 -1.83
N THR A 704 -15.70 -16.39 -1.04
CA THR A 704 -17.07 -16.15 -1.53
C THR A 704 -17.42 -14.66 -1.61
N GLU A 705 -17.00 -13.87 -0.63
CA GLU A 705 -17.08 -12.41 -0.57
C GLU A 705 -16.12 -11.75 -1.55
N ARG A 706 -14.84 -12.18 -1.67
CA ARG A 706 -14.01 -11.69 -2.79
C ARG A 706 -14.61 -12.10 -4.12
N LEU A 707 -15.19 -13.30 -4.27
CA LEU A 707 -15.87 -13.66 -5.51
C LEU A 707 -17.15 -12.84 -5.74
N ARG A 708 -17.90 -12.46 -4.69
CA ARG A 708 -19.08 -11.56 -4.78
C ARG A 708 -18.67 -10.11 -5.09
N LEU A 709 -17.60 -9.60 -4.46
CA LEU A 709 -16.99 -8.29 -4.72
C LEU A 709 -16.37 -8.25 -6.12
N LEU A 710 -15.65 -9.31 -6.54
CA LEU A 710 -15.14 -9.45 -7.90
C LEU A 710 -16.31 -9.53 -8.88
N HIS A 711 -17.36 -10.30 -8.59
CA HIS A 711 -18.57 -10.35 -9.42
C HIS A 711 -19.22 -8.95 -9.55
N ALA A 712 -19.39 -8.22 -8.44
CA ALA A 712 -19.92 -6.87 -8.43
C ALA A 712 -19.03 -5.88 -9.19
N ALA A 713 -17.72 -5.89 -8.95
CA ALA A 713 -16.75 -4.99 -9.58
C ALA A 713 -16.64 -5.26 -11.09
N PHE A 714 -16.51 -6.52 -11.50
CA PHE A 714 -16.39 -6.88 -12.91
C PHE A 714 -17.69 -6.70 -13.69
N LEU A 715 -18.86 -6.99 -13.10
CA LEU A 715 -20.13 -6.69 -13.76
C LEU A 715 -20.41 -5.19 -13.83
N THR A 716 -20.02 -4.41 -12.81
CA THR A 716 -20.07 -2.94 -12.86
C THR A 716 -19.11 -2.39 -13.92
N LEU A 717 -17.92 -2.95 -14.07
CA LEU A 717 -17.00 -2.59 -15.13
C LEU A 717 -17.58 -2.92 -16.52
N ALA A 718 -18.08 -4.15 -16.72
CA ALA A 718 -18.63 -4.59 -17.99
C ALA A 718 -19.86 -3.77 -18.40
N TRP A 719 -20.87 -3.67 -17.52
CA TRP A 719 -22.17 -3.05 -17.81
C TRP A 719 -22.22 -1.55 -17.52
N GLY A 720 -21.49 -1.07 -16.51
CA GLY A 720 -21.44 0.34 -16.11
C GLY A 720 -20.41 1.17 -16.87
N PHE A 721 -19.34 0.56 -17.41
CA PHE A 721 -18.29 1.30 -18.11
C PHE A 721 -18.03 0.81 -19.54
N MET A 722 -17.67 -0.46 -19.75
CA MET A 722 -17.17 -0.94 -21.04
C MET A 722 -18.24 -0.89 -22.15
N VAL A 723 -19.46 -1.35 -21.87
CA VAL A 723 -20.57 -1.29 -22.84
C VAL A 723 -20.94 0.17 -23.17
N PRO A 724 -21.16 1.08 -22.20
CA PRO A 724 -21.36 2.51 -22.48
C PRO A 724 -20.19 3.19 -23.22
N ALA A 725 -18.95 2.95 -22.79
CA ALA A 725 -17.75 3.50 -23.41
C ALA A 725 -17.61 3.02 -24.86
N SER A 726 -17.94 1.76 -25.14
CA SER A 726 -17.92 1.24 -26.51
C SER A 726 -18.88 2.01 -27.42
N ILE A 727 -20.05 2.42 -26.91
CA ILE A 727 -21.03 3.20 -27.68
C ILE A 727 -20.51 4.62 -27.91
N LEU A 728 -19.82 5.21 -26.94
CA LEU A 728 -19.15 6.50 -27.11
C LEU A 728 -18.04 6.43 -28.16
N VAL A 729 -17.20 5.38 -28.13
CA VAL A 729 -16.18 5.13 -29.16
C VAL A 729 -16.81 4.94 -30.54
N ALA A 730 -17.90 4.16 -30.66
CA ALA A 730 -18.61 4.01 -31.93
C ALA A 730 -19.25 5.30 -32.43
N ARG A 731 -19.76 6.14 -31.52
CA ARG A 731 -20.49 7.37 -31.86
C ARG A 731 -19.55 8.53 -32.19
N TYR A 732 -18.45 8.68 -31.46
CA TYR A 732 -17.55 9.84 -31.53
C TYR A 732 -16.19 9.51 -32.15
N GLY A 733 -15.74 8.25 -32.09
CA GLY A 733 -14.47 7.80 -32.66
C GLY A 733 -14.50 7.54 -34.17
N HIS A 734 -15.65 7.60 -34.85
CA HIS A 734 -15.83 7.17 -36.24
C HIS A 734 -14.92 7.85 -37.29
N HIS A 735 -14.19 8.91 -36.91
CA HIS A 735 -13.21 9.61 -37.73
C HIS A 735 -11.78 9.05 -37.63
N THR A 736 -11.49 8.18 -36.67
CA THR A 736 -10.17 7.54 -36.51
C THR A 736 -10.19 6.14 -37.12
N SER A 737 -9.07 5.64 -37.63
CA SER A 737 -9.01 4.29 -38.24
C SER A 737 -9.19 3.17 -37.21
N TRP A 738 -8.94 3.43 -35.92
CA TRP A 738 -8.95 2.43 -34.87
C TRP A 738 -10.33 2.23 -34.19
N PHE A 739 -11.30 3.11 -34.43
CA PHE A 739 -12.55 3.14 -33.64
C PHE A 739 -13.38 1.86 -33.74
N VAL A 740 -13.41 1.23 -34.93
CA VAL A 740 -14.12 -0.04 -35.12
C VAL A 740 -13.44 -1.14 -34.31
N GLY A 741 -12.10 -1.15 -34.31
CA GLY A 741 -11.30 -2.09 -33.51
C GLY A 741 -11.56 -1.95 -32.03
N ALA A 742 -11.49 -0.72 -31.50
CA ALA A 742 -11.75 -0.44 -30.09
C ALA A 742 -13.22 -0.70 -29.68
N HIS A 743 -14.20 -0.35 -30.52
CA HIS A 743 -15.60 -0.65 -30.25
C HIS A 743 -15.85 -2.16 -30.14
N VAL A 744 -15.26 -2.94 -31.05
CA VAL A 744 -15.38 -4.40 -31.03
C VAL A 744 -14.64 -4.99 -29.83
N ALA A 745 -13.44 -4.50 -29.53
CA ALA A 745 -12.64 -4.99 -28.41
C ALA A 745 -13.36 -4.75 -27.06
N LEU A 746 -13.87 -3.54 -26.82
CA LEU A 746 -14.59 -3.21 -25.58
C LEU A 746 -15.83 -4.09 -25.38
N ASN A 747 -16.61 -4.33 -26.44
CA ASN A 747 -17.77 -5.23 -26.36
C ASN A 747 -17.37 -6.69 -26.17
N LEU A 748 -16.28 -7.14 -26.80
CA LEU A 748 -15.78 -8.51 -26.66
C LEU A 748 -15.28 -8.77 -25.23
N PHE A 749 -14.48 -7.86 -24.66
CA PHE A 749 -14.01 -7.96 -23.30
C PHE A 749 -15.16 -7.92 -22.29
N ALA A 750 -16.12 -6.99 -22.45
CA ALA A 750 -17.31 -6.96 -21.61
C ALA A 750 -18.11 -8.27 -21.67
N TRP A 751 -18.24 -8.86 -22.85
CA TRP A 751 -18.91 -10.14 -23.05
C TRP A 751 -18.17 -11.31 -22.39
N VAL A 752 -16.84 -11.39 -22.53
CA VAL A 752 -16.01 -12.41 -21.86
C VAL A 752 -16.09 -12.28 -20.34
N ILE A 753 -15.97 -11.07 -19.82
CA ILE A 753 -16.11 -10.78 -18.38
C ILE A 753 -17.47 -11.23 -17.87
N THR A 754 -18.56 -10.93 -18.60
CA THR A 754 -19.91 -11.31 -18.19
C THR A 754 -20.09 -12.84 -18.16
N TRP A 755 -19.54 -13.56 -19.15
CA TRP A 755 -19.55 -15.03 -19.15
C TRP A 755 -18.74 -15.63 -18.01
N LEU A 756 -17.54 -15.10 -17.76
CA LEU A 756 -16.70 -15.54 -16.65
C LEU A 756 -17.43 -15.35 -15.31
N MET A 757 -18.00 -14.17 -15.09
CA MET A 757 -18.72 -13.84 -13.86
C MET A 757 -20.02 -14.63 -13.70
N TYR A 758 -20.67 -15.06 -14.79
CA TYR A 758 -21.81 -15.98 -14.74
C TYR A 758 -21.42 -17.37 -14.21
N PHE A 759 -20.31 -17.94 -14.68
CA PHE A 759 -19.80 -19.21 -14.17
C PHE A 759 -19.31 -19.08 -12.73
N THR A 760 -18.62 -17.99 -12.40
CA THR A 760 -18.24 -17.66 -11.03
C THR A 760 -19.45 -17.56 -10.10
N ALA A 761 -20.58 -17.00 -10.57
CA ALA A 761 -21.81 -16.91 -9.78
C ALA A 761 -22.50 -18.24 -9.52
N ARG A 762 -22.33 -19.23 -10.42
CA ARG A 762 -22.87 -20.58 -10.22
C ARG A 762 -22.24 -21.33 -9.05
N GLU A 763 -21.00 -21.01 -8.70
CA GLU A 763 -20.27 -21.63 -7.58
C GLU A 763 -20.84 -21.24 -6.21
N PHE A 764 -21.59 -20.13 -6.09
CA PHE A 764 -22.15 -19.68 -4.80
C PHE A 764 -23.69 -19.50 -4.80
N VAL A 765 -24.37 -19.87 -5.88
CA VAL A 765 -25.85 -19.93 -5.93
C VAL A 765 -26.28 -21.40 -5.90
N VAL A 766 -26.47 -21.94 -4.70
CA VAL A 766 -26.99 -23.30 -4.50
C VAL A 766 -28.48 -23.34 -4.87
N ARG A 767 -28.90 -24.44 -5.50
CA ARG A 767 -30.15 -24.60 -6.26
C ARG A 767 -31.43 -24.41 -5.42
N ARG A 768 -32.17 -23.29 -5.61
CA ARG A 768 -33.54 -23.15 -6.18
C ARG A 768 -34.14 -21.78 -5.82
N ASN A 769 -34.81 -21.15 -6.80
CA ASN A 769 -35.59 -19.90 -6.79
C ASN A 769 -34.84 -18.54 -6.83
N ALA A 770 -34.11 -18.37 -7.93
CA ALA A 770 -34.22 -17.25 -8.88
C ALA A 770 -34.48 -15.83 -8.31
N SER A 771 -33.43 -15.19 -7.78
CA SER A 771 -33.46 -13.74 -7.53
C SER A 771 -33.70 -12.96 -8.84
N THR A 772 -34.38 -11.82 -8.75
CA THR A 772 -34.63 -10.94 -9.91
C THR A 772 -33.32 -10.56 -10.62
N HIS A 773 -32.25 -10.35 -9.87
CA HIS A 773 -30.91 -10.12 -10.40
C HIS A 773 -30.39 -11.32 -11.22
N ALA A 774 -30.54 -12.55 -10.73
CA ALA A 774 -30.10 -13.73 -11.46
C ALA A 774 -30.87 -13.91 -12.78
N ASN A 775 -32.19 -13.70 -12.77
CA ASN A 775 -33.04 -13.83 -13.95
C ASN A 775 -32.72 -12.78 -15.02
N VAL A 776 -32.62 -11.51 -14.61
CA VAL A 776 -32.26 -10.40 -15.52
C VAL A 776 -30.84 -10.58 -16.05
N GLY A 777 -29.91 -11.07 -15.24
CA GLY A 777 -28.54 -11.38 -15.64
C GLY A 777 -28.45 -12.46 -16.70
N VAL A 778 -29.18 -13.57 -16.53
CA VAL A 778 -29.25 -14.65 -17.54
C VAL A 778 -29.90 -14.15 -18.84
N ALA A 779 -30.95 -13.33 -18.75
CA ALA A 779 -31.59 -12.74 -19.92
C ALA A 779 -30.62 -11.81 -20.68
N LEU A 780 -29.86 -10.97 -19.98
CA LEU A 780 -28.87 -10.07 -20.58
C LEU A 780 -27.66 -10.81 -21.15
N LEU A 781 -27.18 -11.86 -20.49
CA LEU A 781 -26.13 -12.71 -21.01
C LEU A 781 -26.57 -13.41 -22.30
N SER A 782 -27.80 -13.93 -22.32
CA SER A 782 -28.39 -14.56 -23.50
C SER A 782 -28.55 -13.56 -24.64
N TRP A 783 -29.06 -12.35 -24.34
CA TRP A 783 -29.26 -11.29 -25.32
C TRP A 783 -27.94 -10.74 -25.88
N SER A 784 -26.94 -10.51 -25.03
CA SER A 784 -25.61 -10.05 -25.44
C SER A 784 -24.86 -11.09 -26.26
N THR A 785 -25.01 -12.38 -25.94
CA THR A 785 -24.46 -13.49 -26.72
C THR A 785 -25.12 -13.57 -28.09
N ALA A 786 -26.46 -13.48 -28.16
CA ALA A 786 -27.17 -13.39 -29.42
C ALA A 786 -26.74 -12.16 -30.25
N HIS A 787 -26.55 -11.00 -29.62
CA HIS A 787 -26.07 -9.78 -30.26
C HIS A 787 -24.64 -9.92 -30.83
N MET A 788 -23.74 -10.56 -30.09
CA MET A 788 -22.36 -10.81 -30.51
C MET A 788 -22.32 -11.80 -31.69
N LEU A 789 -23.03 -12.93 -31.57
CA LEU A 789 -23.16 -13.92 -32.64
C LEU A 789 -23.79 -13.33 -33.90
N TYR A 790 -24.84 -12.52 -33.75
CA TYR A 790 -25.49 -11.79 -34.85
C TYR A 790 -24.52 -10.83 -35.56
N THR A 791 -23.66 -10.15 -34.80
CA THR A 791 -22.66 -9.21 -35.36
C THR A 791 -21.51 -9.93 -36.06
N ILE A 792 -21.05 -11.06 -35.51
CA ILE A 792 -20.00 -11.92 -36.11
C ILE A 792 -20.53 -12.59 -37.38
N LEU A 793 -21.73 -13.18 -37.31
CA LEU A 793 -22.39 -13.81 -38.45
C LEU A 793 -22.65 -12.80 -39.58
N GLY A 794 -23.10 -11.58 -39.26
CA GLY A 794 -23.26 -10.50 -40.22
C GLY A 794 -21.96 -10.10 -40.92
N LYS A 795 -20.82 -10.11 -40.22
CA LYS A 795 -19.49 -9.85 -40.82
C LYS A 795 -19.01 -11.02 -41.69
N LEU A 796 -19.17 -12.26 -41.24
CA LEU A 796 -18.80 -13.47 -42.00
C LEU A 796 -19.62 -13.61 -43.29
N LEU A 797 -20.93 -13.39 -43.21
CA LEU A 797 -21.83 -13.41 -44.37
C LEU A 797 -21.52 -12.28 -45.36
N LYS A 798 -21.13 -11.08 -44.88
CA LYS A 798 -20.65 -9.99 -45.76
C LYS A 798 -19.31 -10.30 -46.42
N ARG A 799 -18.35 -10.90 -45.71
CA ARG A 799 -17.04 -11.29 -46.26
C ARG A 799 -17.17 -12.38 -47.34
N ASN A 800 -18.11 -13.30 -47.17
CA ASN A 800 -18.38 -14.41 -48.09
C ASN A 800 -19.55 -14.15 -49.06
N ALA A 801 -20.09 -12.91 -49.12
CA ALA A 801 -21.29 -12.57 -49.90
C ALA A 801 -21.19 -12.90 -51.39
N LYS A 802 -19.97 -12.97 -51.95
CA LYS A 802 -19.74 -13.39 -53.34
C LYS A 802 -20.04 -14.89 -53.59
N ARG A 803 -19.89 -15.75 -52.57
CA ARG A 803 -20.03 -17.22 -52.66
C ARG A 803 -21.42 -17.76 -52.29
N LEU A 804 -22.32 -16.93 -51.75
CA LEU A 804 -23.68 -17.34 -51.38
C LEU A 804 -24.66 -17.30 -52.56
N ALA A 805 -25.63 -18.23 -52.57
CA ALA A 805 -26.72 -18.26 -53.56
C ALA A 805 -27.54 -16.95 -53.57
N ALA A 806 -28.03 -16.55 -54.75
CA ALA A 806 -28.70 -15.26 -54.96
C ALA A 806 -29.93 -15.01 -54.06
N ARG A 807 -30.68 -16.07 -53.72
CA ARG A 807 -31.83 -15.98 -52.77
C ARG A 807 -31.42 -15.59 -51.36
N VAL A 808 -30.24 -16.04 -50.89
CA VAL A 808 -29.75 -15.72 -49.54
C VAL A 808 -29.18 -14.29 -49.49
N ARG A 809 -28.59 -13.79 -50.60
CA ARG A 809 -28.18 -12.38 -50.71
C ARG A 809 -29.36 -11.41 -50.56
N ALA A 810 -30.50 -11.69 -51.18
CA ALA A 810 -31.68 -10.81 -51.10
C ALA A 810 -32.19 -10.65 -49.65
N VAL A 811 -32.22 -11.73 -48.89
CA VAL A 811 -32.63 -11.72 -47.47
C VAL A 811 -31.59 -11.00 -46.60
N VAL A 812 -30.29 -11.28 -46.77
CA VAL A 812 -29.21 -10.66 -45.96
C VAL A 812 -29.14 -9.14 -46.16
N TYR A 813 -29.45 -8.61 -47.34
CA TYR A 813 -29.43 -7.16 -47.59
C TYR A 813 -30.73 -6.43 -47.23
N GLN A 814 -31.86 -7.13 -47.04
CA GLN A 814 -33.13 -6.55 -46.59
C GLN A 814 -33.20 -6.35 -45.06
N VAL A 815 -32.40 -7.09 -44.28
CA VAL A 815 -32.35 -6.92 -42.83
C VAL A 815 -31.60 -5.63 -42.48
N PRO A 816 -32.20 -4.68 -41.72
CA PRO A 816 -31.58 -3.41 -41.39
C PRO A 816 -30.55 -3.57 -40.26
N TRP A 817 -29.43 -4.24 -40.55
CA TRP A 817 -28.37 -4.60 -39.59
C TRP A 817 -27.94 -3.46 -38.67
N GLY A 818 -27.80 -2.25 -39.22
CA GLY A 818 -27.43 -1.07 -38.44
C GLY A 818 -28.51 -0.56 -37.50
N VAL A 819 -29.79 -0.74 -37.83
CA VAL A 819 -30.92 -0.36 -36.97
C VAL A 819 -31.04 -1.32 -35.80
N ILE A 820 -30.98 -2.63 -36.08
CA ILE A 820 -31.06 -3.69 -35.06
C ILE A 820 -29.87 -3.59 -34.10
N HIS A 821 -28.65 -3.37 -34.62
CA HIS A 821 -27.46 -3.18 -33.78
C HIS A 821 -27.60 -1.97 -32.83
N ARG A 822 -28.10 -0.83 -33.34
CA ARG A 822 -28.30 0.38 -32.52
C ARG A 822 -29.40 0.21 -31.48
N PHE A 823 -30.50 -0.46 -31.83
CA PHE A 823 -31.60 -0.73 -30.90
C PHE A 823 -31.16 -1.70 -29.80
N SER A 824 -30.53 -2.82 -30.20
CA SER A 824 -30.00 -3.82 -29.26
C SER A 824 -28.93 -3.25 -28.34
N GLY A 825 -28.03 -2.40 -28.84
CA GLY A 825 -27.01 -1.75 -28.01
C GLY A 825 -27.60 -0.81 -26.95
N ARG A 826 -28.70 -0.11 -27.27
CA ARG A 826 -29.41 0.72 -26.27
C ARG A 826 -30.09 -0.12 -25.20
N LEU A 827 -30.68 -1.24 -25.60
CA LEU A 827 -31.34 -2.18 -24.68
C LEU A 827 -30.32 -2.82 -23.71
N LEU A 828 -29.11 -3.12 -24.18
CA LEU A 828 -28.00 -3.62 -23.37
C LEU A 828 -27.49 -2.60 -22.35
N VAL A 829 -27.49 -1.30 -22.67
CA VAL A 829 -27.12 -0.24 -21.69
C VAL A 829 -28.16 -0.10 -20.59
N VAL A 830 -29.44 -0.03 -20.97
CA VAL A 830 -30.54 0.11 -20.00
C VAL A 830 -30.64 -1.14 -19.14
N GLY A 831 -30.61 -2.32 -19.76
CA GLY A 831 -30.63 -3.60 -19.06
C GLY A 831 -29.41 -3.79 -18.17
N GLY A 832 -28.21 -3.42 -18.63
CA GLY A 832 -26.99 -3.44 -17.83
C GLY A 832 -27.06 -2.54 -16.59
N ALA A 833 -27.65 -1.34 -16.71
CA ALA A 833 -27.86 -0.45 -15.57
C ALA A 833 -28.87 -1.01 -14.56
N VAL A 834 -29.97 -1.58 -15.04
CA VAL A 834 -30.93 -2.29 -14.19
C VAL A 834 -30.26 -3.48 -13.49
N GLN A 835 -29.39 -4.22 -14.18
CA GLN A 835 -28.69 -5.38 -13.62
C GLN A 835 -27.71 -4.97 -12.51
N VAL A 836 -26.96 -3.89 -12.70
CA VAL A 836 -26.06 -3.33 -11.66
C VAL A 836 -26.87 -2.84 -10.46
N PHE A 837 -27.99 -2.15 -10.70
CA PHE A 837 -28.89 -1.69 -9.62
C PHE A 837 -29.48 -2.87 -8.83
N LEU A 838 -30.04 -3.87 -9.51
CA LEU A 838 -30.56 -5.08 -8.88
C LEU A 838 -29.46 -5.85 -8.13
N GLY A 839 -28.21 -5.77 -8.59
CA GLY A 839 -27.05 -6.36 -7.92
C GLY A 839 -26.68 -5.62 -6.64
N ALA A 840 -26.68 -4.28 -6.67
CA ALA A 840 -26.44 -3.44 -5.50
C ALA A 840 -27.57 -3.59 -4.45
N GLU A 841 -28.82 -3.66 -4.89
CA GLU A 841 -29.98 -3.92 -4.03
C GLU A 841 -29.93 -5.32 -3.41
N ALA A 842 -29.57 -6.34 -4.19
CA ALA A 842 -29.38 -7.69 -3.67
C ALA A 842 -28.22 -7.77 -2.67
N TYR A 843 -27.14 -7.01 -2.90
CA TYR A 843 -26.02 -6.91 -1.98
C TYR A 843 -26.42 -6.20 -0.67
N LYS A 844 -27.10 -5.05 -0.75
CA LYS A 844 -27.63 -4.33 0.42
C LYS A 844 -28.54 -5.20 1.29
N ARG A 845 -29.39 -6.04 0.70
CA ARG A 845 -30.25 -6.97 1.45
C ARG A 845 -29.47 -8.05 2.20
N VAL A 846 -28.27 -8.39 1.72
CA VAL A 846 -27.42 -9.43 2.31
C VAL A 846 -26.44 -8.83 3.33
N THR A 847 -25.88 -7.63 3.07
CA THR A 847 -24.82 -7.04 3.89
C THR A 847 -25.27 -5.86 4.75
N GLY A 848 -26.50 -5.34 4.56
CA GLY A 848 -26.99 -4.13 5.23
C GLY A 848 -26.40 -2.82 4.69
N GLU A 849 -25.32 -2.88 3.89
CA GLU A 849 -24.60 -1.71 3.41
C GLU A 849 -25.21 -1.10 2.13
N ASP A 850 -25.41 0.22 2.12
CA ASP A 850 -26.09 0.93 1.03
C ASP A 850 -25.14 1.35 -0.10
N TYR A 851 -24.81 0.40 -0.98
CA TYR A 851 -24.05 0.68 -2.20
C TYR A 851 -24.88 1.28 -3.35
N ILE A 852 -26.19 1.50 -3.14
CA ILE A 852 -27.06 2.09 -4.15
C ILE A 852 -26.62 3.54 -4.41
N ALA A 853 -26.15 4.25 -3.37
CA ALA A 853 -25.58 5.59 -3.50
C ALA A 853 -24.36 5.61 -4.44
N VAL A 854 -23.48 4.60 -4.37
CA VAL A 854 -22.30 4.48 -5.25
C VAL A 854 -22.73 4.24 -6.70
N ALA A 855 -23.73 3.40 -6.93
CA ALA A 855 -24.31 3.19 -8.26
C ALA A 855 -24.92 4.49 -8.82
N TYR A 856 -25.67 5.24 -8.01
CA TYR A 856 -26.24 6.54 -8.42
C TYR A 856 -25.16 7.58 -8.73
N ILE A 857 -24.11 7.68 -7.91
CA ILE A 857 -22.97 8.59 -8.15
C ILE A 857 -22.28 8.23 -9.45
N TRP A 858 -22.01 6.95 -9.71
CA TRP A 858 -21.37 6.50 -10.95
C TRP A 858 -22.20 6.80 -12.19
N TYR A 859 -23.50 6.51 -12.18
CA TYR A 859 -24.38 6.84 -13.31
C TYR A 859 -24.58 8.36 -13.45
N GLY A 860 -24.53 9.13 -12.36
CA GLY A 860 -24.51 10.58 -12.36
C GLY A 860 -23.24 11.14 -13.03
N VAL A 861 -22.07 10.59 -12.71
CA VAL A 861 -20.78 10.95 -13.33
C VAL A 861 -20.78 10.58 -14.82
N LEU A 862 -21.25 9.38 -15.18
CA LEU A 862 -21.34 8.97 -16.59
C LEU A 862 -22.28 9.89 -17.38
N ALA A 863 -23.44 10.24 -16.82
CA ALA A 863 -24.37 11.18 -17.44
C ALA A 863 -23.73 12.59 -17.60
N ALA A 864 -23.03 13.08 -16.58
CA ALA A 864 -22.31 14.34 -16.60
C ALA A 864 -21.16 14.34 -17.62
N LEU A 865 -20.47 13.20 -17.80
CA LEU A 865 -19.37 13.04 -18.75
C LEU A 865 -19.90 13.00 -20.18
N VAL A 866 -21.02 12.32 -20.43
CA VAL A 866 -21.72 12.35 -21.74
C VAL A 866 -22.24 13.75 -22.06
N LEU A 867 -22.85 14.43 -21.09
CA LEU A 867 -23.30 15.83 -21.23
C LEU A 867 -22.11 16.77 -21.45
N GLY A 868 -21.02 16.58 -20.71
CA GLY A 868 -19.78 17.34 -20.80
C GLY A 868 -19.09 17.17 -22.14
N VAL A 869 -19.02 15.95 -22.69
CA VAL A 869 -18.49 15.69 -24.03
C VAL A 869 -19.38 16.32 -25.11
N GLU A 870 -20.71 16.29 -24.95
CA GLU A 870 -21.63 16.92 -25.90
C GLU A 870 -21.58 18.46 -25.82
N MET A 871 -21.44 19.02 -24.61
CA MET A 871 -21.21 20.45 -24.40
C MET A 871 -19.85 20.89 -24.92
N TYR A 872 -18.78 20.14 -24.62
CA TYR A 872 -17.44 20.36 -25.15
C TYR A 872 -17.43 20.31 -26.67
N ARG A 873 -18.14 19.35 -27.29
CA ARG A 873 -18.27 19.30 -28.76
C ARG A 873 -18.94 20.55 -29.31
N ARG A 874 -20.01 21.03 -28.68
CA ARG A 874 -20.68 22.29 -29.09
C ARG A 874 -19.77 23.49 -28.91
N PHE A 875 -18.94 23.50 -27.87
CA PHE A 875 -17.99 24.56 -27.57
C PHE A 875 -16.77 24.53 -28.51
N ALA A 876 -16.18 23.36 -28.75
CA ALA A 876 -15.04 23.11 -29.62
C ALA A 876 -15.37 23.39 -31.10
N ILE A 877 -16.59 23.07 -31.55
CA ILE A 877 -17.06 23.43 -32.89
C ILE A 877 -17.27 24.95 -33.02
N ALA A 878 -17.67 25.63 -31.96
CA ALA A 878 -17.84 27.08 -31.94
C ALA A 878 -16.50 27.85 -31.85
N SER A 879 -15.43 27.21 -31.34
CA SER A 879 -14.10 27.80 -31.22
C SER A 879 -13.11 27.40 -32.32
N ALA A 880 -13.43 26.41 -33.16
CA ALA A 880 -12.56 25.92 -34.23
C ALA A 880 -12.30 26.97 -35.33
N GLU A 881 -11.03 27.12 -35.69
CA GLU A 881 -10.57 28.00 -36.76
C GLU A 881 -10.86 27.39 -38.14
N VAL A 882 -11.61 28.09 -38.97
CA VAL A 882 -12.04 27.65 -40.32
C VAL A 882 -11.92 28.78 -41.33
N PHE A 883 -11.68 28.45 -42.60
CA PHE A 883 -11.75 29.41 -43.69
C PHE A 883 -13.22 29.71 -44.05
N ILE A 884 -13.51 30.99 -44.19
CA ILE A 884 -14.80 31.52 -44.62
C ILE A 884 -14.59 32.50 -45.78
N LEU A 885 -15.60 32.67 -46.61
CA LEU A 885 -15.59 33.66 -47.68
C LEU A 885 -15.60 35.06 -47.07
N ALA A 886 -14.59 35.88 -47.35
CA ALA A 886 -14.44 37.20 -46.75
C ALA A 886 -15.68 38.10 -46.94
N LYS A 887 -16.37 37.96 -48.08
CA LYS A 887 -17.57 38.74 -48.41
C LYS A 887 -18.83 38.32 -47.67
N THR A 888 -19.01 37.03 -47.40
CA THR A 888 -20.29 36.49 -46.87
C THR A 888 -20.18 35.96 -45.44
N GLY A 889 -18.96 35.75 -44.94
CA GLY A 889 -18.68 35.10 -43.67
C GLY A 889 -19.13 33.64 -43.59
N LYS A 890 -19.54 33.04 -44.72
CA LYS A 890 -19.96 31.63 -44.80
C LYS A 890 -18.79 30.76 -45.26
N ARG A 891 -18.83 29.49 -44.88
CA ARG A 891 -17.85 28.50 -45.36
C ARG A 891 -17.92 28.37 -46.89
N PRO A 892 -16.78 28.20 -47.58
CA PRO A 892 -16.77 27.97 -49.02
C PRO A 892 -17.40 26.61 -49.32
N VAL A 893 -18.43 26.61 -50.16
CA VAL A 893 -19.12 25.39 -50.58
C VAL A 893 -18.49 24.92 -51.88
N PHE A 894 -17.88 23.73 -51.86
CA PHE A 894 -17.38 23.08 -53.07
C PHE A 894 -17.94 21.65 -53.14
N PRO A 895 -19.17 21.45 -53.62
CA PRO A 895 -19.71 20.11 -53.73
C PRO A 895 -19.03 19.40 -54.90
N LEU A 896 -18.44 18.22 -54.65
CA LEU A 896 -17.82 17.41 -55.70
C LEU A 896 -18.89 16.89 -56.66
N SER A 897 -18.62 17.04 -57.95
CA SER A 897 -19.40 16.41 -59.03
C SER A 897 -19.13 14.90 -59.05
N ARG A 898 -20.02 14.10 -59.68
CA ARG A 898 -19.87 12.63 -59.75
C ARG A 898 -18.55 12.15 -60.38
N GLN A 899 -17.86 13.02 -61.11
CA GLN A 899 -16.56 12.76 -61.75
C GLN A 899 -15.36 12.90 -60.81
N TRP A 900 -15.51 13.57 -59.65
CA TRP A 900 -14.41 13.80 -58.71
C TRP A 900 -14.70 13.19 -57.34
N ASP A 901 -13.68 12.52 -56.79
CA ASP A 901 -13.69 11.99 -55.43
C ASP A 901 -13.00 12.94 -54.45
N TRP A 902 -12.10 13.78 -54.96
CA TRP A 902 -11.20 14.61 -54.15
C TRP A 902 -11.23 16.06 -54.63
N HIS A 903 -11.18 16.99 -53.68
CA HIS A 903 -11.12 18.43 -53.97
C HIS A 903 -9.68 18.83 -54.33
N LEU A 904 -8.71 18.23 -53.65
CA LEU A 904 -7.30 18.50 -53.85
C LEU A 904 -6.47 17.22 -53.69
N PHE A 905 -5.62 16.95 -54.67
CA PHE A 905 -4.57 15.93 -54.62
C PHE A 905 -3.28 16.56 -54.13
N LEU A 906 -2.60 15.96 -53.16
CA LEU A 906 -1.37 16.47 -52.55
C LEU A 906 -0.16 15.68 -53.05
N SER A 907 0.49 16.17 -54.10
CA SER A 907 1.68 15.56 -54.69
C SER A 907 2.95 16.08 -54.01
N HIS A 908 3.84 15.17 -53.63
CA HIS A 908 5.12 15.48 -53.00
C HIS A 908 6.13 14.34 -53.21
N VAL A 909 7.41 14.65 -53.02
CA VAL A 909 8.45 13.63 -52.93
C VAL A 909 8.62 13.21 -51.47
N TRP A 910 8.72 11.91 -51.23
CA TRP A 910 8.73 11.38 -49.86
C TRP A 910 9.97 11.81 -49.07
N SER A 911 11.13 11.86 -49.72
CA SER A 911 12.42 12.16 -49.07
C SER A 911 12.48 13.52 -48.38
N THR A 912 11.80 14.53 -48.92
CA THR A 912 11.95 15.93 -48.49
C THR A 912 10.61 16.63 -48.22
N GLY A 913 9.47 16.04 -48.58
CA GLY A 913 8.15 16.70 -48.47
C GLY A 913 7.08 15.96 -47.67
N GLN A 914 7.32 14.72 -47.21
CA GLN A 914 6.29 13.88 -46.59
C GLN A 914 5.77 14.44 -45.26
N ASP A 915 6.68 14.88 -44.39
CA ASP A 915 6.35 15.46 -43.08
C ASP A 915 5.49 16.71 -43.25
N GLN A 916 5.87 17.61 -44.17
CA GLN A 916 5.17 18.86 -44.41
C GLN A 916 3.83 18.62 -45.11
N MET A 917 3.71 17.66 -46.03
CA MET A 917 2.42 17.35 -46.64
C MET A 917 1.42 16.73 -45.68
N ALA A 918 1.87 15.95 -44.70
CA ALA A 918 1.00 15.51 -43.62
C ALA A 918 0.47 16.71 -42.79
N VAL A 919 1.31 17.73 -42.54
CA VAL A 919 0.92 18.97 -41.86
C VAL A 919 -0.08 19.77 -42.70
N VAL A 920 0.19 19.97 -43.99
CA VAL A 920 -0.70 20.66 -44.93
C VAL A 920 -2.06 19.97 -44.99
N LYS A 921 -2.11 18.65 -45.17
CA LYS A 921 -3.36 17.89 -45.19
C LYS A 921 -4.16 18.08 -43.90
N ARG A 922 -3.51 17.87 -42.75
CA ARG A 922 -4.16 17.95 -41.44
C ARG A 922 -4.76 19.34 -41.21
N ARG A 923 -4.02 20.40 -41.54
CA ARG A 923 -4.49 21.78 -41.39
C ARG A 923 -5.60 22.09 -42.38
N LEU A 924 -5.49 21.71 -43.65
CA LEU A 924 -6.55 21.95 -44.64
C LEU A 924 -7.86 21.23 -44.28
N VAL A 925 -7.81 20.01 -43.75
CA VAL A 925 -9.00 19.28 -43.27
C VAL A 925 -9.70 20.04 -42.13
N GLN A 926 -8.94 20.62 -41.21
CA GLN A 926 -9.48 21.44 -40.12
C GLN A 926 -10.06 22.75 -40.64
N LEU A 927 -9.33 23.44 -41.53
CA LEU A 927 -9.66 24.77 -42.03
C LEU A 927 -10.81 24.73 -43.05
N LEU A 928 -10.99 23.63 -43.77
CA LEU A 928 -12.04 23.42 -44.77
C LEU A 928 -12.88 22.17 -44.45
N PRO A 929 -13.70 22.20 -43.38
CA PRO A 929 -14.49 21.05 -42.99
C PRO A 929 -15.45 20.63 -44.11
N GLY A 930 -15.41 19.34 -44.48
CA GLY A 930 -16.22 18.76 -45.55
C GLY A 930 -15.50 18.65 -46.89
N TRP A 931 -14.30 19.23 -47.03
CA TRP A 931 -13.43 18.98 -48.17
C TRP A 931 -12.72 17.62 -48.03
N LYS A 932 -12.40 17.03 -49.18
CA LYS A 932 -11.73 15.73 -49.31
C LYS A 932 -10.38 15.93 -49.97
N PHE A 933 -9.33 15.42 -49.34
CA PHE A 933 -7.93 15.57 -49.77
C PHE A 933 -7.31 14.20 -49.97
N PHE A 934 -6.67 13.98 -51.12
CA PHE A 934 -5.92 12.76 -51.40
C PHE A 934 -4.45 12.98 -51.04
N LEU A 935 -3.89 12.06 -50.26
CA LEU A 935 -2.44 11.95 -49.99
C LEU A 935 -2.08 10.48 -50.14
N ASP A 936 -1.10 10.19 -50.98
CA ASP A 936 -0.64 8.84 -51.31
C ASP A 936 -0.36 7.97 -50.07
N VAL A 937 0.36 8.47 -49.07
CA VAL A 937 0.68 7.76 -47.81
C VAL A 937 -0.58 7.29 -47.06
N ASP A 938 -1.69 8.03 -47.17
CA ASP A 938 -2.93 7.72 -46.43
C ASP A 938 -3.96 6.96 -47.28
N ASN A 939 -3.87 7.04 -48.61
CA ASN A 939 -5.00 6.73 -49.49
C ASN A 939 -4.65 5.87 -50.71
N LEU A 940 -3.37 5.50 -50.89
CA LEU A 940 -2.91 4.72 -52.03
C LEU A 940 -2.52 3.31 -51.60
N ASP A 941 -3.32 2.32 -52.00
CA ASP A 941 -3.03 0.89 -51.79
C ASP A 941 -2.17 0.28 -52.91
N ASP A 942 -2.08 0.94 -54.07
CA ASP A 942 -1.40 0.46 -55.28
C ASP A 942 -0.85 1.62 -56.13
N VAL A 943 0.49 1.69 -56.26
CA VAL A 943 1.23 2.74 -56.96
C VAL A 943 0.95 2.77 -58.47
N SER A 944 0.42 1.69 -59.05
CA SER A 944 0.01 1.65 -60.46
C SER A 944 -1.24 2.49 -60.77
N ARG A 945 -1.96 2.97 -59.76
CA ARG A 945 -3.24 3.71 -59.91
C ARG A 945 -3.13 5.22 -59.71
N LEU A 946 -1.91 5.75 -59.59
CA LEU A 946 -1.65 7.15 -59.24
C LEU A 946 -2.34 8.15 -60.17
N GLU A 947 -2.29 7.90 -61.48
CA GLU A 947 -2.90 8.73 -62.52
C GLU A 947 -4.44 8.75 -62.43
N ALA A 948 -5.05 7.63 -62.04
CA ALA A 948 -6.49 7.53 -61.87
C ALA A 948 -6.99 8.39 -60.70
N HIS A 949 -6.20 8.53 -59.64
CA HIS A 949 -6.53 9.40 -58.52
C HIS A 949 -6.40 10.89 -58.86
N ILE A 950 -5.46 11.25 -59.75
CA ILE A 950 -5.36 12.59 -60.31
C ILE A 950 -6.58 12.92 -61.18
N ASP A 951 -7.01 11.97 -62.02
CA ASP A 951 -8.20 12.15 -62.86
C ASP A 951 -9.46 12.39 -62.02
N ARG A 952 -9.56 11.71 -60.87
CA ARG A 952 -10.66 11.88 -59.90
C ARG A 952 -10.46 13.03 -58.91
N SER A 953 -9.47 13.89 -59.12
CA SER A 953 -9.24 15.08 -58.30
C SER A 953 -9.59 16.36 -59.05
N ALA A 954 -10.20 17.32 -58.36
CA ALA A 954 -10.60 18.60 -58.97
C ALA A 954 -9.40 19.53 -59.21
N SER A 955 -8.45 19.57 -58.27
CA SER A 955 -7.18 20.31 -58.36
C SER A 955 -6.02 19.43 -57.87
N VAL A 956 -4.79 19.79 -58.23
CA VAL A 956 -3.56 19.12 -57.79
C VAL A 956 -2.61 20.15 -57.21
N LEU A 957 -2.08 19.90 -56.02
CA LEU A 957 -1.03 20.68 -55.41
C LEU A 957 0.30 19.95 -55.60
N PHE A 958 1.31 20.66 -56.11
CA PHE A 958 2.68 20.21 -56.21
C PHE A 958 3.48 20.85 -55.08
N PHE A 959 4.00 20.02 -54.18
CA PHE A 959 4.93 20.47 -53.15
C PHE A 959 6.36 20.39 -53.66
N ILE A 960 6.83 21.49 -54.23
CA ILE A 960 8.14 21.64 -54.83
C ILE A 960 9.19 21.71 -53.72
N SER A 961 10.04 20.70 -53.68
CA SER A 961 11.20 20.55 -52.78
C SER A 961 12.30 19.81 -53.55
N ALA A 962 13.52 19.80 -53.01
CA ALA A 962 14.69 19.18 -53.61
C ALA A 962 14.39 17.73 -54.03
N GLY A 963 14.57 17.43 -55.31
CA GLY A 963 14.33 16.10 -55.88
C GLY A 963 12.90 15.84 -56.32
N TYR A 964 11.98 16.79 -56.17
CA TYR A 964 10.59 16.63 -56.60
C TYR A 964 10.49 16.29 -58.10
N PHE A 965 11.17 17.05 -58.95
CA PHE A 965 11.17 16.78 -60.40
C PHE A 965 12.11 15.65 -60.83
N ARG A 966 12.96 15.14 -59.93
CA ARG A 966 13.77 13.92 -60.17
C ARG A 966 13.01 12.63 -59.86
N SER A 967 11.94 12.70 -59.08
CA SER A 967 11.12 11.54 -58.71
C SER A 967 10.27 11.07 -59.88
N ALA A 968 10.45 9.80 -60.28
CA ALA A 968 9.68 9.20 -61.36
C ALA A 968 8.16 9.20 -61.09
N ASN A 969 7.75 9.03 -59.83
CA ASN A 969 6.34 9.07 -59.44
C ASN A 969 5.79 10.50 -59.51
N CYS A 970 6.49 11.49 -58.96
CA CYS A 970 6.05 12.88 -59.03
C CYS A 970 5.99 13.37 -60.49
N LEU A 971 6.93 12.97 -61.35
CA LEU A 971 6.87 13.29 -62.79
C LEU A 971 5.65 12.67 -63.49
N ARG A 972 5.24 11.46 -63.13
CA ARG A 972 3.98 10.86 -63.63
C ARG A 972 2.78 11.70 -63.21
N GLU A 973 2.78 12.18 -61.98
CA GLU A 973 1.71 13.03 -61.45
C GLU A 973 1.65 14.38 -62.16
N VAL A 974 2.79 15.06 -62.30
CA VAL A 974 2.93 16.33 -63.01
C VAL A 974 2.48 16.19 -64.45
N ARG A 975 3.01 15.20 -65.19
CA ARG A 975 2.63 14.96 -66.59
C ARG A 975 1.16 14.65 -66.76
N ARG A 976 0.56 13.87 -65.86
CA ARG A 976 -0.88 13.57 -65.93
C ARG A 976 -1.72 14.80 -65.65
N ALA A 977 -1.36 15.57 -64.61
CA ALA A 977 -2.09 16.78 -64.24
C ALA A 977 -2.01 17.86 -65.32
N THR A 978 -0.85 18.07 -65.94
CA THR A 978 -0.68 19.06 -67.02
C THR A 978 -1.36 18.61 -68.31
N SER A 979 -1.21 17.34 -68.74
CA SER A 979 -1.86 16.82 -69.96
C SER A 979 -3.39 16.76 -69.87
N THR A 980 -3.96 16.61 -68.67
CA THR A 980 -5.42 16.61 -68.46
C THR A 980 -5.98 17.99 -68.08
N GLY A 981 -5.16 19.04 -68.12
CA GLY A 981 -5.58 20.42 -67.86
C GLY A 981 -6.09 20.65 -66.44
N LYS A 982 -5.58 19.91 -65.45
CA LYS A 982 -5.95 20.09 -64.05
C LYS A 982 -5.49 21.45 -63.54
N ASN A 983 -6.23 21.99 -62.57
CA ASN A 983 -5.79 23.17 -61.84
C ASN A 983 -4.60 22.81 -60.95
N CYS A 984 -3.39 23.25 -61.33
CA CYS A 984 -2.14 22.93 -60.64
C CYS A 984 -1.72 24.09 -59.73
N ILE A 985 -1.51 23.80 -58.44
CA ILE A 985 -1.15 24.77 -57.40
C ILE A 985 0.29 24.48 -56.99
N LEU A 986 1.18 25.47 -57.06
CA LEU A 986 2.58 25.30 -56.72
C LEU A 986 2.82 25.79 -55.28
N LEU A 987 3.18 24.87 -54.40
CA LEU A 987 3.59 25.16 -53.02
C LEU A 987 5.09 24.82 -52.88
N HIS A 988 5.90 25.73 -52.36
CA HIS A 988 7.35 25.66 -52.46
C HIS A 988 8.03 25.69 -51.09
N GLU A 989 8.81 24.66 -50.76
CA GLU A 989 9.67 24.67 -49.57
C GLU A 989 10.81 25.68 -49.78
N ILE A 990 10.96 26.61 -48.84
CA ILE A 990 11.98 27.67 -48.92
C ILE A 990 13.15 27.40 -47.97
N ASP A 991 12.98 26.53 -46.98
CA ASP A 991 14.04 26.22 -46.02
C ASP A 991 15.04 25.25 -46.66
N GLN A 992 16.17 25.78 -47.12
CA GLN A 992 17.23 25.01 -47.78
C GLN A 992 17.74 23.85 -46.91
N ASN A 993 17.76 23.99 -45.58
CA ASN A 993 18.18 22.93 -44.65
C ASN A 993 17.17 21.78 -44.59
N LYS A 994 15.97 21.97 -45.13
CA LYS A 994 14.88 21.01 -45.16
C LYS A 994 14.45 20.64 -46.58
N GLY A 995 15.35 20.84 -47.56
CA GLY A 995 15.12 20.50 -48.94
C GLY A 995 14.39 21.59 -49.73
N GLY A 996 14.45 22.86 -49.29
CA GLY A 996 14.03 23.99 -50.10
C GLY A 996 14.99 24.26 -51.26
N LEU A 997 14.46 24.81 -52.34
CA LEU A 997 15.22 25.20 -53.54
C LEU A 997 15.04 26.70 -53.79
N THR A 998 15.91 27.30 -54.59
CA THR A 998 15.59 28.57 -55.27
C THR A 998 14.67 28.31 -56.46
N LEU A 999 13.95 29.33 -56.92
CA LEU A 999 13.10 29.19 -58.12
C LEU A 999 13.92 28.72 -59.34
N THR A 1000 15.14 29.24 -59.49
CA THR A 1000 16.06 28.86 -60.57
C THR A 1000 16.45 27.38 -60.47
N GLU A 1001 16.79 26.89 -59.28
CA GLU A 1001 17.11 25.47 -59.07
C GLU A 1001 15.90 24.57 -59.31
N ALA A 1002 14.71 24.96 -58.85
CA ALA A 1002 13.48 24.22 -59.10
C ALA A 1002 13.12 24.16 -60.59
N GLN A 1003 13.38 25.23 -61.35
CA GLN A 1003 13.22 25.26 -62.80
C GLN A 1003 14.26 24.38 -63.50
N GLN A 1004 15.52 24.40 -63.05
CA GLN A 1004 16.58 23.54 -63.59
C GLN A 1004 16.32 22.05 -63.33
N GLU A 1005 15.75 21.69 -62.17
CA GLU A 1005 15.34 20.31 -61.89
C GLU A 1005 14.16 19.85 -62.76
N CYS A 1006 13.32 20.79 -63.21
CA CYS A 1006 12.14 20.48 -64.02
C CYS A 1006 12.53 20.17 -65.49
N PRO A 1007 12.11 19.04 -66.05
CA PRO A 1007 12.34 18.72 -67.46
C PRO A 1007 11.88 19.83 -68.40
N SER A 1008 12.69 20.15 -69.42
CA SER A 1008 12.46 21.30 -70.32
C SER A 1008 11.10 21.26 -71.03
N ASP A 1009 10.57 20.06 -71.31
CA ASP A 1009 9.24 19.85 -71.89
C ASP A 1009 8.08 20.23 -70.94
N LEU A 1010 8.34 20.26 -69.63
CA LEU A 1010 7.33 20.55 -68.60
C LEU A 1010 7.45 21.96 -68.03
N GLN A 1011 8.60 22.62 -68.13
CA GLN A 1011 8.84 23.93 -67.52
C GLN A 1011 7.76 24.97 -67.88
N GLU A 1012 7.42 25.12 -69.15
CA GLU A 1012 6.37 26.04 -69.60
C GLU A 1012 5.00 25.60 -69.01
N SER A 1013 4.67 24.33 -69.13
CA SER A 1013 3.38 23.79 -68.66
C SER A 1013 3.21 23.82 -67.13
N VAL A 1014 4.31 23.87 -66.37
CA VAL A 1014 4.33 23.87 -64.90
C VAL A 1014 4.38 25.28 -64.32
N PHE A 1015 5.26 26.14 -64.83
CA PHE A 1015 5.54 27.45 -64.23
C PHE A 1015 4.87 28.63 -64.93
N HIS A 1016 4.53 28.54 -66.23
CA HIS A 1016 4.01 29.68 -66.98
C HIS A 1016 2.67 30.18 -66.40
N GLY A 1017 2.61 31.47 -66.06
CA GLY A 1017 1.40 32.14 -65.57
C GLY A 1017 0.89 31.65 -64.20
N ARG A 1018 1.67 30.87 -63.44
CA ARG A 1018 1.28 30.34 -62.12
C ARG A 1018 2.03 31.03 -60.99
N GLN A 1019 1.30 31.36 -59.93
CA GLN A 1019 1.90 31.89 -58.71
C GLN A 1019 2.55 30.74 -57.92
N LEU A 1020 3.83 30.91 -57.59
CA LEU A 1020 4.53 30.06 -56.62
C LEU A 1020 4.17 30.52 -55.21
N ILE A 1021 3.63 29.63 -54.39
CA ILE A 1021 3.26 29.93 -52.99
C ILE A 1021 4.41 29.47 -52.09
N PRO A 1022 5.12 30.37 -51.38
CA PRO A 1022 6.13 29.98 -50.41
C PRO A 1022 5.52 29.23 -49.23
N TRP A 1023 6.13 28.11 -48.83
CA TRP A 1023 5.81 27.37 -47.62
C TRP A 1023 6.85 27.68 -46.55
N HIS A 1024 6.42 28.38 -45.51
CA HIS A 1024 7.24 28.63 -44.33
C HIS A 1024 6.88 27.61 -43.25
N ARG A 1025 7.85 27.14 -42.49
CA ARG A 1025 7.61 26.20 -41.37
C ARG A 1025 7.08 26.89 -40.09
N LEU A 1026 6.95 28.23 -40.11
CA LEU A 1026 6.42 29.04 -39.02
C LEU A 1026 4.88 29.16 -39.11
N SER A 1027 4.18 28.83 -38.02
CA SER A 1027 2.71 28.68 -37.99
C SER A 1027 1.92 29.90 -38.48
N ALA A 1028 2.37 31.12 -38.15
CA ALA A 1028 1.73 32.36 -38.60
C ALA A 1028 1.74 32.50 -40.13
N TYR A 1029 2.85 32.12 -40.77
CA TYR A 1029 3.04 32.19 -42.21
C TYR A 1029 2.40 31.00 -42.95
N GLN A 1030 2.33 29.83 -42.32
CA GLN A 1030 1.62 28.66 -42.85
C GLN A 1030 0.15 28.97 -43.14
N MET A 1031 -0.53 29.68 -42.24
CA MET A 1031 -1.95 30.03 -42.42
C MET A 1031 -2.20 30.87 -43.67
N LEU A 1032 -1.27 31.77 -44.01
CA LEU A 1032 -1.33 32.53 -45.26
C LEU A 1032 -1.12 31.64 -46.48
N SER A 1033 -0.11 30.76 -46.46
CA SER A 1033 0.14 29.81 -47.56
C SER A 1033 -1.04 28.85 -47.77
N LEU A 1034 -1.63 28.34 -46.69
CA LEU A 1034 -2.82 27.48 -46.74
C LEU A 1034 -4.06 28.22 -47.27
N ARG A 1035 -4.22 29.50 -46.93
CA ARG A 1035 -5.27 30.36 -47.49
C ARG A 1035 -5.09 30.50 -49.00
N LEU A 1036 -3.88 30.82 -49.47
CA LEU A 1036 -3.59 30.95 -50.90
C LEU A 1036 -3.79 29.63 -51.66
N VAL A 1037 -3.42 28.49 -51.05
CA VAL A 1037 -3.71 27.15 -51.59
C VAL A 1037 -5.22 26.92 -51.69
N ALA A 1038 -5.98 27.23 -50.64
CA ALA A 1038 -7.42 27.07 -50.63
C ALA A 1038 -8.12 27.97 -51.66
N GLU A 1039 -7.71 29.24 -51.77
CA GLU A 1039 -8.20 30.18 -52.79
C GLU A 1039 -7.90 29.69 -54.20
N SER A 1040 -6.70 29.16 -54.43
CA SER A 1040 -6.31 28.57 -55.72
C SER A 1040 -7.13 27.32 -56.04
N ALA A 1041 -7.43 26.48 -55.05
CA ALA A 1041 -8.24 25.27 -55.23
C ALA A 1041 -9.72 25.57 -55.52
N LEU A 1042 -10.22 26.77 -55.20
CA LEU A 1042 -11.58 27.20 -55.50
C LEU A 1042 -11.81 27.52 -56.98
N ALA A 1043 -10.78 27.55 -57.83
CA ALA A 1043 -10.88 27.89 -59.25
C ALA A 1043 -11.92 27.07 -60.04
N LYS A 1044 -12.21 25.83 -59.60
CA LYS A 1044 -13.23 24.94 -60.22
C LYS A 1044 -14.55 24.88 -59.45
N SER A 1045 -14.77 25.79 -58.51
CA SER A 1045 -15.96 25.88 -57.65
C SER A 1045 -16.84 27.09 -58.00
N PRO A 1046 -18.08 27.18 -57.47
CA PRO A 1046 -18.91 28.38 -57.57
C PRO A 1046 -18.31 29.64 -56.92
N HIS A 1047 -17.21 29.49 -56.18
CA HIS A 1047 -16.49 30.57 -55.51
C HIS A 1047 -15.13 30.87 -56.17
N ALA A 1048 -14.96 30.54 -57.45
CA ALA A 1048 -13.74 30.87 -58.20
C ALA A 1048 -13.38 32.36 -58.06
N GLY A 1049 -12.12 32.63 -57.70
CA GLY A 1049 -11.61 33.99 -57.47
C GLY A 1049 -12.07 34.65 -56.15
N ALA A 1050 -12.73 33.92 -55.24
CA ALA A 1050 -13.15 34.47 -53.95
C ALA A 1050 -11.99 34.49 -52.94
N ARG A 1051 -11.83 35.63 -52.25
CA ARG A 1051 -10.93 35.75 -51.09
C ARG A 1051 -11.52 35.03 -49.86
N LEU A 1052 -10.71 34.17 -49.25
CA LEU A 1052 -10.98 33.53 -47.98
C LEU A 1052 -10.41 34.38 -46.83
N THR A 1053 -10.98 34.21 -45.65
CA THR A 1053 -10.52 34.79 -44.40
C THR A 1053 -10.69 33.79 -43.25
N TYR A 1054 -10.03 34.01 -42.13
CA TYR A 1054 -10.11 33.17 -40.94
C TYR A 1054 -10.08 34.01 -39.67
N LYS A 1055 -10.48 33.40 -38.55
CA LYS A 1055 -10.66 34.10 -37.27
C LYS A 1055 -9.37 34.78 -36.81
N SER A 1056 -8.22 34.12 -36.83
CA SER A 1056 -6.96 34.76 -36.43
C SER A 1056 -6.25 35.56 -37.52
N GLU A 1057 -6.88 35.81 -38.68
CA GLU A 1057 -6.22 36.54 -39.77
C GLU A 1057 -5.85 37.95 -39.32
N ILE A 1058 -4.57 38.27 -39.46
CA ILE A 1058 -4.02 39.56 -39.10
C ILE A 1058 -4.42 40.57 -40.18
N SER A 1059 -5.27 41.53 -39.83
CA SER A 1059 -5.69 42.57 -40.76
C SER A 1059 -4.75 43.78 -40.71
N LEU A 1060 -4.10 44.08 -41.83
CA LEU A 1060 -3.26 45.29 -41.98
C LEU A 1060 -4.05 46.58 -41.78
N SER A 1061 -5.32 46.64 -42.18
CA SER A 1061 -6.16 47.83 -41.94
C SER A 1061 -6.39 48.05 -40.45
N ALA A 1062 -6.42 46.97 -39.67
CA ALA A 1062 -6.61 47.01 -38.23
C ALA A 1062 -5.31 47.36 -37.47
N ILE A 1063 -4.15 47.11 -38.07
CA ILE A 1063 -2.84 47.61 -37.59
C ILE A 1063 -2.65 49.08 -37.95
N ARG A 1064 -2.96 49.49 -39.19
CA ARG A 1064 -2.92 50.90 -39.64
C ARG A 1064 -3.83 51.83 -38.83
N ALA A 1065 -4.88 51.29 -38.20
CA ALA A 1065 -5.79 52.02 -37.34
C ALA A 1065 -5.24 52.23 -35.90
N GLN A 1066 -4.19 51.52 -35.51
CA GLN A 1066 -3.59 51.63 -34.17
C GLN A 1066 -2.46 52.67 -34.18
N ARG A 1067 -2.56 53.64 -33.26
CA ARG A 1067 -1.51 54.64 -33.04
C ARG A 1067 -0.48 54.07 -32.08
N LEU A 1068 0.70 53.76 -32.59
CA LEU A 1068 1.88 53.44 -31.81
C LEU A 1068 2.43 54.73 -31.16
N SER A 1069 3.08 54.60 -30.02
CA SER A 1069 3.81 55.67 -29.34
C SER A 1069 5.20 55.14 -29.02
N ILE A 1070 5.96 54.83 -30.07
CA ILE A 1070 7.28 54.20 -29.98
C ILE A 1070 8.26 54.99 -30.84
N SER A 1071 9.37 55.41 -30.24
CA SER A 1071 10.51 56.00 -30.94
C SER A 1071 11.60 54.95 -31.17
N LEU A 1072 11.98 54.74 -32.44
CA LEU A 1072 13.07 53.82 -32.80
C LEU A 1072 14.33 54.60 -33.18
N PHE A 1073 15.46 54.21 -32.58
CA PHE A 1073 16.75 54.67 -33.07
C PHE A 1073 17.18 53.82 -34.26
N VAL A 1074 17.48 54.48 -35.38
CA VAL A 1074 17.89 53.84 -36.63
C VAL A 1074 19.30 54.32 -36.94
N SER A 1075 20.26 53.40 -36.89
CA SER A 1075 21.66 53.72 -37.17
C SER A 1075 21.86 53.91 -38.68
N GLU A 1076 22.53 55.01 -39.05
CA GLU A 1076 22.96 55.25 -40.44
C GLU A 1076 24.06 54.25 -40.87
N ARG A 1077 24.70 53.59 -39.90
CA ARG A 1077 25.75 52.58 -40.10
C ARG A 1077 25.18 51.18 -40.32
N ASN A 1078 23.87 50.98 -40.18
CA ASN A 1078 23.22 49.69 -40.43
C ASN A 1078 22.53 49.71 -41.81
N ALA A 1079 23.23 49.24 -42.85
CA ALA A 1079 22.69 49.19 -44.22
C ALA A 1079 21.30 48.52 -44.30
N GLY A 1080 20.34 49.17 -44.98
CA GLY A 1080 18.95 48.71 -45.14
C GLY A 1080 17.99 49.08 -44.00
N ALA A 1081 18.48 49.60 -42.88
CA ALA A 1081 17.63 49.93 -41.73
C ALA A 1081 16.74 51.15 -41.99
N SER A 1082 17.22 52.14 -42.75
CA SER A 1082 16.45 53.35 -43.09
C SER A 1082 15.28 53.04 -44.05
N GLU A 1083 15.51 52.17 -45.02
CA GLU A 1083 14.48 51.72 -45.95
C GLU A 1083 13.43 50.85 -45.24
N PHE A 1084 13.87 50.01 -44.30
CA PHE A 1084 12.97 49.16 -43.54
C PHE A 1084 12.08 49.97 -42.57
N ILE A 1085 12.62 50.99 -41.89
CA ILE A 1085 11.80 51.86 -41.04
C ILE A 1085 10.76 52.61 -41.89
N ASP A 1086 11.10 53.08 -43.09
CA ASP A 1086 10.13 53.73 -43.99
C ASP A 1086 9.02 52.77 -44.45
N GLU A 1087 9.38 51.50 -44.69
CA GLU A 1087 8.41 50.45 -44.99
C GLU A 1087 7.47 50.21 -43.79
N LEU A 1088 7.97 50.19 -42.54
CA LEU A 1088 7.16 50.11 -41.33
C LEU A 1088 6.24 51.33 -41.12
N HIS A 1089 6.71 52.53 -41.46
CA HIS A 1089 5.90 53.76 -41.43
C HIS A 1089 4.74 53.70 -42.43
N SER A 1090 4.91 53.02 -43.58
CA SER A 1090 3.84 52.87 -44.57
C SER A 1090 2.66 52.01 -44.09
N VAL A 1091 2.86 51.19 -43.05
CA VAL A 1091 1.85 50.25 -42.52
C VAL A 1091 1.44 50.51 -41.07
N SER A 1092 2.01 51.54 -40.41
CA SER A 1092 1.70 51.90 -39.02
C SER A 1092 1.54 53.42 -38.84
N LYS A 1093 0.89 53.86 -37.76
CA LYS A 1093 0.78 55.29 -37.40
C LYS A 1093 1.44 55.53 -36.04
N GLY A 1094 2.21 56.60 -35.90
CA GLY A 1094 2.80 57.01 -34.62
C GLY A 1094 4.13 56.33 -34.23
N LEU A 1095 4.72 55.54 -35.13
CA LEU A 1095 6.14 55.19 -35.07
C LEU A 1095 6.96 56.44 -35.43
N THR A 1096 7.96 56.80 -34.63
CA THR A 1096 8.84 57.95 -34.88
C THR A 1096 10.30 57.54 -34.87
N ARG A 1097 11.16 58.27 -35.58
CA ARG A 1097 12.62 58.11 -35.49
C ARG A 1097 13.12 58.91 -34.28
N ALA A 1098 13.90 58.28 -33.42
CA ALA A 1098 14.51 58.94 -32.25
C ALA A 1098 15.74 59.76 -32.66
N GLU A 1099 15.92 60.94 -32.07
CA GLU A 1099 17.09 61.80 -32.33
C GLU A 1099 18.39 61.27 -31.70
N SER A 1100 18.28 60.43 -30.66
CA SER A 1100 19.42 59.85 -29.97
C SER A 1100 19.07 58.49 -29.34
N LEU A 1101 20.09 57.71 -29.00
CA LEU A 1101 19.95 56.46 -28.24
C LEU A 1101 19.28 56.66 -26.87
N ALA A 1102 19.48 57.81 -26.23
CA ALA A 1102 18.91 58.12 -24.91
C ALA A 1102 17.40 58.44 -24.95
N SER A 1103 16.88 58.84 -26.12
CA SER A 1103 15.47 59.20 -26.32
C SER A 1103 14.66 58.15 -27.09
N CYS A 1104 15.26 56.98 -27.35
CA CYS A 1104 14.63 55.88 -28.07
C CYS A 1104 14.01 54.83 -27.12
N ASP A 1105 12.87 54.27 -27.53
CA ASP A 1105 12.25 53.13 -26.85
C ASP A 1105 12.93 51.81 -27.24
N ALA A 1106 13.49 51.72 -28.46
CA ALA A 1106 14.31 50.60 -28.90
C ALA A 1106 15.27 50.98 -30.03
N PHE A 1107 16.39 50.26 -30.10
CA PHE A 1107 17.36 50.31 -31.19
C PHE A 1107 17.00 49.31 -32.29
N LEU A 1108 16.85 49.75 -33.54
CA LEU A 1108 16.60 48.86 -34.68
C LEU A 1108 17.92 48.26 -35.17
N LEU A 1109 18.07 46.94 -35.04
CA LEU A 1109 19.15 46.18 -35.65
C LEU A 1109 18.59 45.38 -36.83
N TYR A 1110 18.88 45.82 -38.05
CA TYR A 1110 18.41 45.20 -39.28
C TYR A 1110 19.49 44.27 -39.86
N LEU A 1111 19.22 42.98 -39.80
CA LEU A 1111 20.12 41.90 -40.18
C LEU A 1111 19.96 41.56 -41.67
N SER A 1112 20.98 41.89 -42.45
CA SER A 1112 21.16 41.56 -43.87
C SER A 1112 22.57 41.03 -44.09
N ARG A 1113 22.89 40.54 -45.30
CA ARG A 1113 24.22 40.04 -45.65
C ARG A 1113 25.34 41.07 -45.40
N GLN A 1114 25.02 42.36 -45.33
CA GLN A 1114 25.97 43.45 -45.10
C GLN A 1114 26.21 43.74 -43.61
N THR A 1115 25.34 43.27 -42.70
CA THR A 1115 25.46 43.54 -41.26
C THR A 1115 26.77 42.96 -40.70
N PHE A 1116 27.59 43.83 -40.11
CA PHE A 1116 28.94 43.55 -39.59
C PHE A 1116 29.97 43.10 -40.66
N THR A 1117 29.72 43.41 -41.94
CA THR A 1117 30.66 43.05 -43.03
C THR A 1117 30.94 44.19 -44.00
N ASP A 1118 30.19 45.29 -43.94
CA ASP A 1118 30.43 46.47 -44.75
C ASP A 1118 31.52 47.39 -44.15
N SER A 1119 31.78 48.52 -44.80
CA SER A 1119 32.79 49.48 -44.35
C SER A 1119 32.49 50.11 -42.98
N ASN A 1120 31.28 49.93 -42.45
CA ASN A 1120 30.84 50.49 -41.18
C ASN A 1120 30.75 49.42 -40.06
N ALA A 1121 31.23 48.19 -40.32
CA ALA A 1121 31.07 47.04 -39.43
C ALA A 1121 31.55 47.29 -37.99
N ASP A 1122 32.75 47.85 -37.81
CA ASP A 1122 33.33 48.12 -36.50
C ASP A 1122 32.55 49.21 -35.75
N GLU A 1123 32.12 50.25 -36.46
CA GLU A 1123 31.35 51.36 -35.88
C GLU A 1123 29.94 50.92 -35.47
N LEU A 1124 29.28 50.08 -36.28
CA LEU A 1124 28.00 49.47 -35.94
C LEU A 1124 28.14 48.53 -34.73
N ALA A 1125 29.23 47.77 -34.63
CA ALA A 1125 29.49 46.91 -33.48
C ALA A 1125 29.65 47.74 -32.18
N ASP A 1126 30.35 48.86 -32.24
CA ASP A 1126 30.50 49.76 -31.09
C ASP A 1126 29.19 50.43 -30.67
N GLU A 1127 28.32 50.77 -31.62
CA GLU A 1127 26.97 51.24 -31.32
C GLU A 1127 26.14 50.16 -30.62
N VAL A 1128 26.17 48.92 -31.12
CA VAL A 1128 25.46 47.80 -30.48
C VAL A 1128 26.02 47.53 -29.08
N ARG A 1129 27.35 47.59 -28.87
CA ARG A 1129 27.96 47.50 -27.53
C ARG A 1129 27.44 48.60 -26.60
N SER A 1130 27.30 49.82 -27.12
CA SER A 1130 26.80 50.97 -26.36
C SER A 1130 25.34 50.80 -25.96
N VAL A 1131 24.48 50.35 -26.87
CA VAL A 1131 23.07 50.02 -26.61
C VAL A 1131 22.95 48.98 -25.49
N ARG A 1132 23.81 47.96 -25.52
CA ARG A 1132 23.81 46.88 -24.53
C ARG A 1132 24.33 47.32 -23.16
N LYS A 1133 25.32 48.21 -23.09
CA LYS A 1133 25.80 48.77 -21.82
C LYS A 1133 24.72 49.53 -21.07
N VAL A 1134 23.83 50.23 -21.79
CA VAL A 1134 22.70 50.96 -21.19
C VAL A 1134 21.44 50.09 -21.04
N ASN A 1135 21.55 48.79 -21.31
CA ASN A 1135 20.46 47.81 -21.26
C ASN A 1135 19.21 48.24 -22.08
N ALA A 1136 19.43 48.97 -23.17
CA ALA A 1136 18.35 49.40 -24.05
C ALA A 1136 17.86 48.22 -24.90
N ARG A 1137 16.56 48.24 -25.23
CA ARG A 1137 15.92 47.18 -25.99
C ARG A 1137 16.44 47.17 -27.43
N ILE A 1138 16.95 46.03 -27.89
CA ILE A 1138 17.29 45.82 -29.31
C ILE A 1138 16.12 45.16 -30.01
N PHE A 1139 15.55 45.87 -30.99
CA PHE A 1139 14.57 45.32 -31.92
C PHE A 1139 15.28 44.75 -33.14
N MET A 1140 15.40 43.43 -33.17
CA MET A 1140 16.14 42.72 -34.21
C MET A 1140 15.22 42.24 -35.32
N VAL A 1141 15.58 42.52 -36.56
CA VAL A 1141 14.80 42.19 -37.76
C VAL A 1141 15.70 41.45 -38.74
N HIS A 1142 15.23 40.35 -39.31
CA HIS A 1142 16.01 39.53 -40.23
C HIS A 1142 15.42 39.55 -41.64
N GLU A 1143 16.16 40.12 -42.60
CA GLU A 1143 15.76 40.15 -44.00
C GLU A 1143 15.96 38.78 -44.66
N ASN A 1144 14.90 38.27 -45.30
CA ASN A 1144 14.90 37.00 -46.02
C ASN A 1144 14.64 37.18 -47.52
N ASP A 1145 14.45 38.40 -48.01
CA ASP A 1145 14.41 38.72 -49.43
C ASP A 1145 15.84 38.87 -49.97
N SER A 1146 16.25 37.96 -50.86
CA SER A 1146 17.59 37.96 -51.47
C SER A 1146 17.88 39.24 -52.24
N ASP A 1147 16.87 39.86 -52.84
CA ASP A 1147 17.00 41.10 -53.63
C ASP A 1147 17.24 42.31 -52.73
N ARG A 1148 16.94 42.19 -51.44
CA ARG A 1148 17.18 43.20 -50.39
C ARG A 1148 18.35 42.82 -49.47
N GLY A 1149 19.22 41.92 -49.93
CA GLY A 1149 20.39 41.50 -49.17
C GLY A 1149 20.12 40.44 -48.11
N GLY A 1150 18.99 39.74 -48.16
CA GLY A 1150 18.70 38.63 -47.27
C GLY A 1150 19.72 37.48 -47.36
N CYS A 1151 19.98 36.84 -46.23
CA CYS A 1151 20.88 35.69 -46.12
C CYS A 1151 20.41 34.71 -45.04
N PRO A 1152 20.89 33.44 -45.04
CA PRO A 1152 20.60 32.51 -43.96
C PRO A 1152 21.04 33.07 -42.61
N PHE A 1153 20.21 32.92 -41.58
CA PHE A 1153 20.50 33.47 -40.24
C PHE A 1153 21.83 32.94 -39.66
N ALA A 1154 22.22 31.72 -40.04
CA ALA A 1154 23.48 31.11 -39.61
C ALA A 1154 24.72 31.95 -39.95
N ASN A 1155 24.66 32.77 -41.00
CA ASN A 1155 25.75 33.65 -41.42
C ASN A 1155 26.12 34.65 -40.31
N PHE A 1156 25.16 35.09 -39.50
CA PHE A 1156 25.42 36.08 -38.44
C PHE A 1156 26.28 35.54 -37.30
N PHE A 1157 26.34 34.22 -37.08
CA PHE A 1157 27.27 33.63 -36.12
C PHE A 1157 28.73 33.69 -36.60
N GLN A 1158 28.96 33.93 -37.89
CA GLN A 1158 30.30 34.07 -38.48
C GLN A 1158 30.70 35.54 -38.64
N THR A 1159 29.74 36.41 -38.95
CA THR A 1159 30.01 37.84 -39.23
C THR A 1159 29.90 38.74 -38.00
N THR A 1160 29.16 38.34 -36.97
CA THR A 1160 28.99 39.15 -35.76
C THR A 1160 30.20 39.01 -34.83
N PRO A 1161 30.74 40.11 -34.26
CA PRO A 1161 31.82 40.05 -33.28
C PRO A 1161 31.53 39.07 -32.14
N LYS A 1162 32.53 38.24 -31.81
CA LYS A 1162 32.36 37.13 -30.86
C LYS A 1162 31.89 37.59 -29.47
N ASP A 1163 32.36 38.73 -28.99
CA ASP A 1163 31.95 39.31 -27.71
C ASP A 1163 30.46 39.67 -27.67
N LEU A 1164 29.88 40.10 -28.79
CA LEU A 1164 28.45 40.38 -28.88
C LEU A 1164 27.62 39.09 -28.89
N ILE A 1165 28.11 38.02 -29.54
CA ILE A 1165 27.50 36.69 -29.51
C ILE A 1165 27.54 36.11 -28.11
N ASP A 1166 28.72 36.07 -27.48
CA ASP A 1166 28.94 35.53 -26.14
C ASP A 1166 28.17 36.32 -25.08
N GLY A 1167 28.00 37.63 -25.29
CA GLY A 1167 27.15 38.45 -24.45
C GLY A 1167 25.65 38.11 -24.59
N GLY A 1168 25.22 37.36 -25.60
CA GLY A 1168 23.83 36.97 -25.79
C GLY A 1168 23.01 37.91 -26.68
N LEU A 1169 23.62 38.58 -27.66
CA LEU A 1169 22.90 39.43 -28.63
C LEU A 1169 21.74 38.66 -29.30
N PHE A 1170 21.95 37.38 -29.63
CA PHE A 1170 20.96 36.51 -30.26
C PHE A 1170 20.09 35.70 -29.27
N HIS A 1171 20.12 36.01 -27.97
CA HIS A 1171 19.13 35.46 -27.02
C HIS A 1171 17.71 35.97 -27.31
N SER A 1172 17.59 37.15 -27.91
CA SER A 1172 16.32 37.70 -28.40
C SER A 1172 16.05 37.22 -29.82
N LEU A 1173 14.83 36.75 -30.08
CA LEU A 1173 14.41 36.28 -31.41
C LEU A 1173 14.34 37.46 -32.39
N ALA A 1174 15.01 37.34 -33.54
CA ALA A 1174 14.86 38.25 -34.65
C ALA A 1174 13.51 38.03 -35.36
N SER A 1175 12.81 39.13 -35.67
CA SER A 1175 11.57 39.08 -36.45
C SER A 1175 11.90 38.85 -37.93
N PRO A 1176 11.52 37.71 -38.54
CA PRO A 1176 11.85 37.43 -39.92
C PRO A 1176 10.97 38.24 -40.86
N VAL A 1177 11.56 38.78 -41.93
CA VAL A 1177 10.88 39.54 -42.97
C VAL A 1177 11.03 38.84 -44.31
N PHE A 1178 9.93 38.27 -44.79
CA PHE A 1178 9.89 37.48 -46.01
C PHE A 1178 9.42 38.31 -47.22
N PRO A 1179 9.76 37.92 -48.46
CA PRO A 1179 9.27 38.59 -49.67
C PRO A 1179 7.75 38.41 -49.88
N THR A 1180 7.20 39.10 -50.89
CA THR A 1180 5.80 38.95 -51.32
C THR A 1180 5.53 37.48 -51.70
N PRO A 1181 4.41 36.86 -51.24
CA PRO A 1181 3.21 37.45 -50.64
C PRO A 1181 3.21 37.59 -49.11
N HIS A 1182 4.26 37.16 -48.40
CA HIS A 1182 4.31 37.16 -46.93
C HIS A 1182 4.89 38.44 -46.32
N ARG A 1183 5.40 39.38 -47.14
CA ARG A 1183 5.97 40.66 -46.70
C ARG A 1183 5.06 41.44 -45.77
N GLU A 1184 3.81 41.63 -46.16
CA GLU A 1184 2.82 42.36 -45.37
C GLU A 1184 2.57 41.72 -43.98
N LEU A 1185 2.46 40.40 -43.93
CA LEU A 1185 2.33 39.66 -42.67
C LEU A 1185 3.59 39.79 -41.80
N SER A 1186 4.76 39.82 -42.44
CA SER A 1186 6.04 39.98 -41.74
C SER A 1186 6.14 41.35 -41.08
N LEU A 1187 5.74 42.42 -41.77
CA LEU A 1187 5.70 43.77 -41.21
C LEU A 1187 4.70 43.86 -40.05
N ALA A 1188 3.55 43.21 -40.17
CA ALA A 1188 2.55 43.14 -39.10
C ALA A 1188 3.06 42.44 -37.83
N LEU A 1189 3.78 41.31 -38.01
CA LEU A 1189 4.39 40.57 -36.91
C LEU A 1189 5.58 41.32 -36.31
N ALA A 1190 6.37 42.02 -37.13
CA ALA A 1190 7.43 42.92 -36.69
C ALA A 1190 6.87 44.04 -35.79
N ILE A 1191 5.77 44.70 -36.18
CA ILE A 1191 5.09 45.71 -35.35
C ILE A 1191 4.55 45.12 -34.05
N LYS A 1192 3.96 43.92 -34.09
CA LYS A 1192 3.53 43.24 -32.86
C LYS A 1192 4.70 42.96 -31.94
N SER A 1193 5.83 42.48 -32.47
CA SER A 1193 7.02 42.22 -31.66
C SER A 1193 7.61 43.48 -31.06
N LEU A 1194 7.45 44.65 -31.70
CA LEU A 1194 7.83 45.95 -31.16
C LEU A 1194 6.96 46.37 -29.97
N ASN A 1195 5.69 45.99 -29.94
CA ASN A 1195 4.76 46.37 -28.87
C ASN A 1195 3.73 45.29 -28.58
N ASP A 1196 3.93 44.54 -27.49
CA ASP A 1196 3.04 43.46 -27.08
C ASP A 1196 1.62 43.94 -26.74
N LYS A 1197 1.42 45.25 -26.51
CA LYS A 1197 0.09 45.86 -26.29
C LYS A 1197 -0.70 46.03 -27.59
N VAL A 1198 -0.08 45.87 -28.76
CA VAL A 1198 -0.76 45.87 -30.07
C VAL A 1198 -1.67 44.64 -30.12
N LYS A 1199 -2.96 44.87 -29.89
CA LYS A 1199 -3.98 43.85 -30.10
C LYS A 1199 -4.12 43.68 -31.61
N LEU A 1200 -3.64 42.57 -32.18
CA LEU A 1200 -3.97 42.22 -33.56
C LEU A 1200 -5.46 41.93 -33.63
N PRO A 1201 -6.31 42.83 -34.17
CA PRO A 1201 -7.74 42.65 -34.08
C PRO A 1201 -8.12 41.50 -35.01
N VAL A 1202 -8.61 40.42 -34.42
CA VAL A 1202 -9.36 39.37 -35.11
C VAL A 1202 -10.50 40.07 -35.84
N LEU A 1203 -10.55 39.91 -37.16
CA LEU A 1203 -11.46 40.60 -38.08
C LEU A 1203 -12.91 40.63 -37.53
N MET A 1204 -13.33 41.76 -36.95
CA MET A 1204 -14.74 42.06 -36.71
C MET A 1204 -15.29 42.72 -37.98
N ARG A 1205 -16.36 42.13 -38.52
CA ARG A 1205 -17.05 42.51 -39.76
C ARG A 1205 -17.00 44.02 -40.03
N THR A 1206 -16.26 44.41 -41.07
CA THR A 1206 -16.49 45.69 -41.77
C THR A 1206 -16.41 45.47 -43.28
N THR A 1207 -17.41 46.00 -43.97
CA THR A 1207 -17.49 46.13 -45.42
C THR A 1207 -16.65 47.32 -45.85
N SER A 1208 -15.54 47.10 -46.55
CA SER A 1208 -15.01 48.07 -47.50
C SER A 1208 -14.19 47.37 -48.59
N SER A 1209 -14.43 47.81 -49.83
CA SER A 1209 -13.85 47.30 -51.07
C SER A 1209 -12.39 47.73 -51.23
N PHE A 1210 -11.53 46.79 -51.61
CA PHE A 1210 -10.31 47.07 -52.36
C PHE A 1210 -10.33 46.22 -53.62
N SER A 1211 -10.40 46.88 -54.77
CA SER A 1211 -10.25 46.32 -56.11
C SER A 1211 -8.76 46.14 -56.42
N HIS A 1212 -8.39 44.99 -56.97
CA HIS A 1212 -7.06 44.79 -57.57
C HIS A 1212 -7.25 44.43 -59.06
N PRO A 1213 -6.50 45.00 -60.01
CA PRO A 1213 -6.89 45.06 -61.43
C PRO A 1213 -6.70 43.77 -62.25
N ALA A 1214 -6.32 42.65 -61.62
CA ALA A 1214 -5.83 41.47 -62.35
C ALA A 1214 -6.90 40.42 -62.71
N LEU A 1215 -8.15 40.56 -62.23
CA LEU A 1215 -9.18 39.51 -62.35
C LEU A 1215 -10.45 39.89 -63.13
N GLU A 1216 -10.49 41.05 -63.80
CA GLU A 1216 -11.67 41.48 -64.57
C GLU A 1216 -11.78 40.87 -65.98
N ARG A 1217 -10.74 40.21 -66.51
CA ARG A 1217 -10.76 39.74 -67.92
C ARG A 1217 -11.58 38.47 -68.21
N HIS A 1218 -12.18 37.81 -67.22
CA HIS A 1218 -12.86 36.52 -67.42
C HIS A 1218 -14.37 36.50 -67.19
N ARG A 1219 -15.02 37.66 -66.94
CA ARG A 1219 -16.41 37.67 -66.45
C ARG A 1219 -17.52 37.91 -67.47
N GLU A 1220 -17.22 38.03 -68.77
CA GLU A 1220 -18.23 38.41 -69.77
C GLU A 1220 -18.94 37.26 -70.51
N ASN A 1221 -18.51 36.00 -70.40
CA ASN A 1221 -18.97 34.96 -71.35
C ASN A 1221 -19.98 33.90 -70.85
N SER A 1222 -20.69 34.07 -69.74
CA SER A 1222 -21.62 33.00 -69.30
C SER A 1222 -22.88 33.47 -68.56
N ARG A 1223 -23.63 34.40 -69.17
CA ARG A 1223 -25.05 34.62 -68.84
C ARG A 1223 -25.87 34.28 -70.07
N ASP A 1224 -26.33 33.04 -70.18
CA ASP A 1224 -27.58 32.75 -70.89
C ASP A 1224 -28.11 31.33 -70.60
N ARG A 1225 -29.44 31.24 -70.52
CA ARG A 1225 -30.33 30.06 -70.35
C ARG A 1225 -30.56 29.62 -68.89
N ALA A 1226 -31.64 30.01 -68.20
CA ALA A 1226 -33.09 29.69 -68.38
C ALA A 1226 -33.35 28.16 -68.20
N LEU A 1227 -34.35 27.59 -67.50
CA LEU A 1227 -35.63 27.96 -66.89
C LEU A 1227 -36.12 26.78 -65.97
N SER A 1228 -37.20 27.01 -65.22
CA SER A 1228 -37.93 26.16 -64.23
C SER A 1228 -38.89 25.10 -64.86
N PRO A 1229 -39.99 24.51 -64.25
CA PRO A 1229 -40.42 24.19 -62.86
C PRO A 1229 -41.16 22.79 -62.61
N ILE A 1230 -41.41 22.42 -61.32
CA ILE A 1230 -42.59 21.69 -60.69
C ILE A 1230 -42.94 20.19 -60.97
N ARG A 1231 -43.16 19.37 -59.89
CA ARG A 1231 -44.37 18.54 -59.47
C ARG A 1231 -43.98 17.46 -58.41
N LYS A 1232 -44.46 17.52 -57.15
CA LYS A 1232 -45.70 16.99 -56.50
C LYS A 1232 -45.84 15.45 -56.40
N LEU A 1233 -45.93 14.92 -55.17
CA LEU A 1233 -46.89 13.87 -54.73
C LEU A 1233 -47.03 13.84 -53.19
N HIS A 1234 -48.18 13.37 -52.71
CA HIS A 1234 -48.95 13.74 -51.52
C HIS A 1234 -49.31 12.47 -50.70
N LEU A 1235 -49.34 12.45 -49.35
CA LEU A 1235 -50.52 12.49 -48.42
C LEU A 1235 -50.12 11.80 -47.07
N PRO A 1236 -50.89 11.83 -45.95
CA PRO A 1236 -51.86 12.81 -45.42
C PRO A 1236 -51.61 13.20 -43.92
N SER A 1237 -52.39 14.19 -43.44
CA SER A 1237 -52.41 14.87 -42.13
C SER A 1237 -53.29 14.22 -41.05
N LEU A 1238 -53.05 14.43 -39.74
CA LEU A 1238 -53.77 15.30 -38.76
C LEU A 1238 -53.30 14.97 -37.32
N PRO A 1239 -53.59 15.74 -36.24
CA PRO A 1239 -53.64 17.20 -36.03
C PRO A 1239 -52.79 17.69 -34.80
N ALA A 1240 -52.66 19.02 -34.67
CA ALA A 1240 -52.05 19.77 -33.53
C ALA A 1240 -53.01 19.86 -32.31
N ILE A 1241 -52.68 20.33 -31.09
CA ILE A 1241 -52.34 21.69 -30.56
C ILE A 1241 -52.22 21.53 -28.97
N PRO A 1242 -51.89 22.50 -28.07
CA PRO A 1242 -50.77 23.46 -27.85
C PRO A 1242 -50.03 23.33 -26.47
N ARG A 1243 -49.03 24.21 -26.29
CA ARG A 1243 -48.25 24.56 -25.07
C ARG A 1243 -49.01 25.37 -24.00
N ALA A 1244 -48.63 25.25 -22.71
CA ALA A 1244 -48.33 26.36 -21.77
C ALA A 1244 -47.73 25.83 -20.44
N ARG A 1245 -46.46 26.17 -20.11
CA ARG A 1245 -46.00 26.99 -18.95
C ARG A 1245 -46.67 26.74 -17.59
N ILE A 1246 -45.86 26.39 -16.57
CA ILE A 1246 -45.61 27.17 -15.34
C ILE A 1246 -44.33 26.63 -14.65
N VAL A 1247 -43.66 27.54 -13.95
CA VAL A 1247 -42.31 27.51 -13.37
C VAL A 1247 -42.45 27.60 -11.83
N GLN A 1248 -41.39 27.22 -11.09
CA GLN A 1248 -41.10 27.53 -9.67
C GLN A 1248 -41.88 26.74 -8.59
N ARG A 1249 -41.37 26.46 -7.38
CA ARG A 1249 -40.03 26.55 -6.75
C ARG A 1249 -40.06 25.63 -5.51
N TRP A 1250 -38.92 25.08 -5.14
CA TRP A 1250 -38.65 24.41 -3.86
C TRP A 1250 -38.59 25.40 -2.69
N THR A 1251 -39.17 25.02 -1.55
CA THR A 1251 -38.72 25.16 -0.13
C THR A 1251 -39.73 24.34 0.69
N GLY A 1252 -39.41 23.23 1.35
CA GLY A 1252 -38.56 23.08 2.53
C GLY A 1252 -39.43 22.48 3.65
N GLY A 1253 -38.86 21.65 4.53
CA GLY A 1253 -39.49 21.25 5.80
C GLY A 1253 -39.85 19.78 5.96
N GLU A 1254 -38.88 19.03 6.47
CA GLU A 1254 -38.94 18.06 7.58
C GLU A 1254 -40.19 17.23 7.93
N SER A 1255 -39.84 16.00 8.35
CA SER A 1255 -40.43 15.16 9.39
C SER A 1255 -41.53 14.14 9.01
N ALA A 1256 -41.06 12.89 9.02
CA ALA A 1256 -41.55 11.80 9.86
C ALA A 1256 -42.89 11.10 9.58
N HIS A 1257 -42.84 9.79 9.90
CA HIS A 1257 -43.89 8.80 10.09
C HIS A 1257 -44.42 8.02 8.88
N GLU A 1258 -43.91 6.79 8.82
CA GLU A 1258 -44.65 5.52 8.92
C GLU A 1258 -45.68 5.10 7.84
N ASN A 1259 -45.60 3.79 7.58
CA ASN A 1259 -46.60 2.89 6.99
C ASN A 1259 -46.75 2.95 5.46
N VAL A 1260 -46.10 2.03 4.75
CA VAL A 1260 -46.55 0.66 4.40
C VAL A 1260 -45.48 -0.02 3.52
#